data_AF-A0A9D6W3K7-F1
#
_entry.id   AF-A0A9D6W3K7-F1
#
_cell.length_a   1.000
_cell.length_b   1.000
_cell.length_c   1.000
_cell.angle_alpha   90.00
_cell.angle_beta   90.00
_cell.angle_gamma   90.00
#
_symmetry.space_group_name_H-M   'P 1'
#
loop_
_entity.id
_entity.type
_entity.pdbx_description
1 polymer ?
#
loop_
_entity_poly.entity_id
_entity_poly.type
_entity_poly.pdbx_seq_one_letter_code
_entity_poly.pdbx_strand_id
1 'polypeptide(L)'
;MSLDALFRPESIVVVGASRKPEKVGYGVFANLVQAGFQGEVLGVNPSGGEISGKPVYPSIKEIPGKVDLGVFVVPPDAVIDGIPLLAAKGMRAAIVISAGFKEVGGAGAGRERELRDVARNASVRVLGPNCLGLINTHARLNASFSAGTPPSGAISFFSQSGALCTAILDWAIGENVGFSKFVSLGNQADISQSDVMEYLANDPDTRVILGYVESIEDGMRFLRVSREVTARKPVILVKAGSTAAGARAASSHTGSLAGSDRAYSAAFRQGGILRAETVEDLFDLALGFAMQPMPRGDRLLILTNAGGPGILAADTAEKLGIRLAEVSPELRSRLAARMPATASLGNPVDIIGDAQADRYRDALSEIRNDPSLDAVLVLLTPQAMTEPEGTARAAVRALADSGKTAFASFLGESSVREARKILSEGGIPQYPVPERAVRSFQAMLRYVRIRGGSPQSEAAPGGIRTAQARTALDAALAKGRKTLGEEESREILSAYGFWFPRHVLAQTSEEAVRASEEMRRPVAMKIVSPDILHKTDVGGVRLNLTDREAVADAFVEITSSARRMVPEAWISGVSVQEMVSGGRELILGMSRDPQFGPLLMFGLGGIYVEVLKDVSFRLAPLSRDEAVEMVREIRAYPLLSSFRGSLPADEGGIVDALLRISRLSMDFPEIQELDINPADPVLESVSVKALAEALGAETAYGEDRMETLIERFCVGAMDMDGALRVFRRVPRKAVITGGHRTDIQLAALETDTRCLVLTGGVRPNDLILARAREKGVPILVVQEDTLFAVEKFENLLGRLRIREAEKIRRGVDLVRENVDVPGILEALRKGGTGRR
;
A
#
# COMPACT_ATOMS: atom_id res chain seq x y z
N MET A 1 17.47 -23.42 8.46
CA MET A 1 18.86 -23.80 8.07
C MET A 1 19.63 -22.51 7.82
N SER A 2 20.90 -22.43 8.21
CA SER A 2 21.73 -21.25 7.90
C SER A 2 21.89 -21.07 6.39
N LEU A 3 21.97 -19.82 5.91
CA LEU A 3 22.30 -19.49 4.52
C LEU A 3 23.82 -19.33 4.31
N ASP A 4 24.67 -19.74 5.26
CA ASP A 4 26.13 -19.63 5.13
C ASP A 4 26.68 -20.35 3.91
N ALA A 5 26.16 -21.54 3.57
CA ALA A 5 26.56 -22.26 2.36
C ALA A 5 26.25 -21.49 1.06
N LEU A 6 25.32 -20.53 1.09
CA LEU A 6 25.02 -19.66 -0.05
C LEU A 6 25.96 -18.45 -0.10
N PHE A 7 26.22 -17.80 1.04
CA PHE A 7 26.94 -16.52 1.09
C PHE A 7 28.44 -16.64 1.38
N ARG A 8 28.87 -17.69 2.07
CA ARG A 8 30.26 -17.96 2.48
C ARG A 8 30.62 -19.44 2.26
N PRO A 9 30.46 -19.98 1.03
CA PRO A 9 30.92 -21.34 0.72
C PRO A 9 32.44 -21.43 0.76
N GLU A 10 32.97 -22.64 0.99
CA GLU A 10 34.39 -22.98 0.83
C GLU A 10 34.65 -23.72 -0.50
N SER A 11 33.65 -24.41 -1.05
CA SER A 11 33.73 -25.06 -2.37
C SER A 11 32.47 -24.84 -3.21
N ILE A 12 32.66 -24.46 -4.47
CA ILE A 12 31.61 -24.14 -5.45
C ILE A 12 31.77 -25.00 -6.69
N VAL A 13 30.68 -25.62 -7.14
CA VAL A 13 30.62 -26.26 -8.46
C VAL A 13 29.66 -25.54 -9.40
N VAL A 14 30.09 -25.28 -10.63
CA VAL A 14 29.23 -24.77 -11.71
C VAL A 14 28.84 -25.91 -12.64
N VAL A 15 27.58 -26.35 -12.53
CA VAL A 15 26.99 -27.37 -13.41
C VAL A 15 26.52 -26.69 -14.69
N GLY A 16 27.18 -27.02 -15.81
CA GLY A 16 26.99 -26.32 -17.08
C GLY A 16 28.10 -25.33 -17.43
N ALA A 17 29.25 -25.40 -16.74
CA ALA A 17 30.45 -24.61 -17.07
C ALA A 17 30.80 -24.77 -18.56
N SER A 18 31.29 -23.71 -19.22
CA SER A 18 31.57 -23.76 -20.65
C SER A 18 32.81 -22.96 -21.04
N ARG A 19 33.48 -23.39 -22.12
CA ARG A 19 34.57 -22.65 -22.79
C ARG A 19 34.06 -21.63 -23.82
N LYS A 20 32.75 -21.67 -24.10
CA LYS A 20 32.10 -20.90 -25.17
C LYS A 20 31.59 -19.55 -24.64
N PRO A 21 32.18 -18.41 -25.05
CA PRO A 21 31.84 -17.09 -24.51
C PRO A 21 30.37 -16.70 -24.60
N GLU A 22 29.66 -17.23 -25.60
CA GLU A 22 28.24 -16.98 -25.83
C GLU A 22 27.30 -17.69 -24.84
N LYS A 23 27.81 -18.61 -24.00
CA LYS A 23 27.00 -19.36 -23.05
C LYS A 23 27.02 -18.74 -21.66
N VAL A 24 25.87 -18.71 -20.99
CA VAL A 24 25.73 -18.26 -19.59
C VAL A 24 26.70 -18.99 -18.65
N GLY A 25 26.88 -20.30 -18.84
CA GLY A 25 27.82 -21.09 -18.04
C GLY A 25 29.29 -20.71 -18.21
N TYR A 26 29.67 -20.06 -19.31
CA TYR A 26 30.99 -19.41 -19.41
C TYR A 26 31.04 -18.16 -18.53
N GLY A 27 30.04 -17.28 -18.64
CA GLY A 27 29.97 -16.03 -17.88
C GLY A 27 30.06 -16.24 -16.37
N VAL A 28 29.27 -17.17 -15.83
CA VAL A 28 29.29 -17.51 -14.39
C VAL A 28 30.66 -18.01 -13.95
N PHE A 29 31.24 -18.95 -14.70
CA PHE A 29 32.52 -19.55 -14.34
C PHE A 29 33.66 -18.54 -14.44
N ALA A 30 33.66 -17.71 -15.48
CA ALA A 30 34.62 -16.63 -15.67
C ALA A 30 34.52 -15.60 -14.53
N ASN A 31 33.32 -15.17 -14.15
CA ASN A 31 33.09 -14.23 -13.07
C ASN A 31 33.60 -14.75 -11.71
N LEU A 32 33.36 -16.02 -11.39
CA LEU A 32 33.88 -16.64 -10.17
C LEU A 32 35.42 -16.62 -10.11
N VAL A 33 36.08 -16.96 -11.22
CA VAL A 33 37.53 -16.97 -11.31
C VAL A 33 38.11 -15.55 -11.28
N GLN A 34 37.52 -14.62 -12.03
CA GLN A 34 37.98 -13.22 -12.12
C GLN A 34 37.76 -12.44 -10.82
N ALA A 35 36.68 -12.72 -10.09
CA ALA A 35 36.47 -12.14 -8.76
C ALA A 35 37.56 -12.56 -7.76
N GLY A 36 38.26 -13.67 -8.02
CA GLY A 36 39.33 -14.16 -7.16
C GLY A 36 38.80 -14.86 -5.91
N PHE A 37 37.71 -15.62 -6.06
CA PHE A 37 37.16 -16.44 -4.98
C PHE A 37 38.26 -17.33 -4.36
N GLN A 38 38.35 -17.30 -3.04
CA GLN A 38 39.46 -17.94 -2.30
C GLN A 38 39.23 -19.44 -2.07
N GLY A 39 37.99 -19.90 -2.15
CA GLY A 39 37.65 -21.31 -2.04
C GLY A 39 37.89 -22.10 -3.32
N GLU A 40 37.48 -23.36 -3.30
CA GLU A 40 37.59 -24.26 -4.44
C GLU A 40 36.52 -23.95 -5.51
N VAL A 41 36.93 -23.91 -6.77
CA VAL A 41 36.04 -23.68 -7.93
C VAL A 41 36.14 -24.86 -8.88
N LEU A 42 35.03 -25.56 -9.06
CA LEU A 42 34.91 -26.78 -9.86
C LEU A 42 33.89 -26.56 -10.98
N GLY A 43 34.10 -27.15 -12.14
CA GLY A 43 33.13 -27.15 -13.24
C GLY A 43 32.57 -28.54 -13.53
N VAL A 44 31.36 -28.60 -14.07
CA VAL A 44 30.84 -29.81 -14.73
C VAL A 44 30.47 -29.49 -16.17
N ASN A 45 31.09 -30.23 -17.09
CA ASN A 45 30.82 -30.18 -18.52
C ASN A 45 31.15 -31.56 -19.13
N PRO A 46 30.32 -32.14 -20.01
CA PRO A 46 30.58 -33.45 -20.60
C PRO A 46 31.96 -33.64 -21.25
N SER A 47 32.57 -32.56 -21.74
CA SER A 47 33.92 -32.62 -22.33
C SER A 47 35.06 -32.70 -21.31
N GLY A 48 34.80 -32.44 -20.02
CA GLY A 48 35.80 -32.43 -18.96
C GLY A 48 37.03 -31.53 -19.20
N GLY A 49 38.08 -31.77 -18.42
CA GLY A 49 39.39 -31.13 -18.54
C GLY A 49 39.53 -29.90 -17.65
N GLU A 50 40.02 -28.79 -18.21
CA GLU A 50 40.26 -27.55 -17.47
C GLU A 50 39.62 -26.34 -18.17
N ILE A 51 39.13 -25.37 -17.39
CA ILE A 51 38.66 -24.07 -17.86
C ILE A 51 39.28 -23.02 -16.94
N SER A 52 39.95 -22.01 -17.50
CA SER A 52 40.54 -20.88 -16.73
C SER A 52 41.39 -21.30 -15.51
N GLY A 53 42.21 -22.35 -15.63
CA GLY A 53 43.04 -22.82 -14.52
C GLY A 53 42.32 -23.69 -13.47
N LYS A 54 41.05 -24.05 -13.71
CA LYS A 54 40.20 -24.77 -12.75
C LYS A 54 39.70 -26.10 -13.32
N PRO A 55 39.60 -27.16 -12.49
CA PRO A 55 39.21 -28.49 -12.93
C PRO A 55 37.73 -28.54 -13.34
N VAL A 56 37.46 -29.28 -14.42
CA VAL A 56 36.12 -29.51 -14.97
C VAL A 56 35.90 -31.00 -15.17
N TYR A 57 34.85 -31.52 -14.55
CA TYR A 57 34.52 -32.95 -14.56
C TYR A 57 33.44 -33.26 -15.61
N PRO A 58 33.50 -34.44 -16.27
CA PRO A 58 32.47 -34.90 -17.21
C PRO A 58 31.08 -35.01 -16.58
N SER A 59 31.01 -35.38 -15.30
CA SER A 59 29.75 -35.55 -14.57
C SER A 59 29.87 -35.13 -13.10
N ILE A 60 28.72 -34.86 -12.45
CA ILE A 60 28.66 -34.55 -11.01
C ILE A 60 29.28 -35.68 -10.17
N LYS A 61 29.12 -36.95 -10.58
CA LYS A 61 29.57 -38.11 -9.79
C LYS A 61 31.09 -38.14 -9.61
N GLU A 62 31.82 -37.63 -10.60
CA GLU A 62 33.29 -37.63 -10.66
C GLU A 62 33.96 -36.51 -9.86
N ILE A 63 33.18 -35.55 -9.33
CA ILE A 63 33.71 -34.49 -8.48
C ILE A 63 34.33 -35.09 -7.20
N PRO A 64 35.61 -34.82 -6.88
CA PRO A 64 36.20 -35.25 -5.63
C PRO A 64 35.72 -34.39 -4.46
N GLY A 65 35.76 -34.94 -3.24
CA GLY A 65 35.58 -34.17 -2.02
C GLY A 65 34.14 -33.67 -1.78
N LYS A 66 34.05 -32.62 -0.96
CA LYS A 66 32.81 -31.98 -0.56
C LYS A 66 32.54 -30.74 -1.38
N VAL A 67 31.27 -30.46 -1.63
CA VAL A 67 30.79 -29.25 -2.30
C VAL A 67 29.82 -28.54 -1.37
N ASP A 68 29.95 -27.23 -1.17
CA ASP A 68 29.01 -26.49 -0.32
C ASP A 68 27.87 -25.89 -1.15
N LEU A 69 28.22 -25.34 -2.32
CA LEU A 69 27.33 -24.59 -3.20
C LEU A 69 27.35 -25.13 -4.64
N GLY A 70 26.18 -25.46 -5.18
CA GLY A 70 26.01 -25.78 -6.60
C GLY A 70 25.39 -24.63 -7.38
N VAL A 71 25.99 -24.23 -8.50
CA VAL A 71 25.43 -23.24 -9.44
C VAL A 71 24.99 -23.94 -10.71
N PHE A 72 23.69 -23.97 -10.97
CA PHE A 72 23.09 -24.72 -12.07
C PHE A 72 22.75 -23.81 -13.25
N VAL A 73 23.36 -24.13 -14.40
CA VAL A 73 23.16 -23.45 -15.69
C VAL A 73 22.88 -24.50 -16.78
N VAL A 74 21.99 -25.43 -16.48
CA VAL A 74 21.58 -26.58 -17.32
C VAL A 74 20.06 -26.67 -17.44
N PRO A 75 19.49 -27.39 -18.42
CA PRO A 75 18.03 -27.52 -18.57
C PRO A 75 17.33 -27.99 -17.28
N PRO A 76 16.06 -27.59 -17.03
CA PRO A 76 15.35 -27.85 -15.78
C PRO A 76 15.43 -29.28 -15.25
N ASP A 77 15.21 -30.28 -16.12
CA ASP A 77 15.20 -31.68 -15.70
C ASP A 77 16.58 -32.12 -15.17
N ALA A 78 17.67 -31.63 -15.77
CA ALA A 78 19.04 -31.87 -15.29
C ALA A 78 19.36 -31.13 -13.97
N VAL A 79 18.67 -30.04 -13.65
CA VAL A 79 18.76 -29.38 -12.34
C VAL A 79 18.16 -30.28 -11.28
N ILE A 80 16.93 -30.77 -11.52
CA ILE A 80 16.19 -31.64 -10.61
C ILE A 80 17.00 -32.92 -10.32
N ASP A 81 17.53 -33.56 -11.36
CA ASP A 81 18.37 -34.76 -11.22
C ASP A 81 19.71 -34.49 -10.50
N GLY A 82 20.27 -33.29 -10.68
CA GLY A 82 21.59 -32.93 -10.16
C GLY A 82 21.61 -32.59 -8.67
N ILE A 83 20.53 -32.06 -8.12
CA ILE A 83 20.46 -31.63 -6.71
C ILE A 83 20.76 -32.79 -5.73
N PRO A 84 20.11 -33.97 -5.82
CA PRO A 84 20.41 -35.08 -4.92
C PRO A 84 21.85 -35.56 -5.02
N LEU A 85 22.44 -35.54 -6.22
CA LEU A 85 23.80 -35.99 -6.45
C LEU A 85 24.84 -35.08 -5.77
N LEU A 86 24.64 -33.75 -5.84
CA LEU A 86 25.50 -32.81 -5.14
C LEU A 86 25.21 -32.76 -3.64
N ALA A 87 23.96 -32.95 -3.22
CA ALA A 87 23.61 -33.06 -1.80
C ALA A 87 24.32 -34.24 -1.13
N ALA A 88 24.44 -35.38 -1.84
CA ALA A 88 25.21 -36.54 -1.38
C ALA A 88 26.71 -36.24 -1.24
N LYS A 89 27.23 -35.20 -1.91
CA LYS A 89 28.58 -34.67 -1.77
C LYS A 89 28.68 -33.52 -0.75
N GLY A 90 27.64 -33.28 0.04
CA GLY A 90 27.64 -32.30 1.12
C GLY A 90 27.00 -30.95 0.78
N MET A 91 26.52 -30.73 -0.45
CA MET A 91 25.92 -29.47 -0.86
C MET A 91 24.73 -29.12 0.04
N ARG A 92 24.69 -27.88 0.53
CA ARG A 92 23.61 -27.36 1.38
C ARG A 92 22.83 -26.23 0.73
N ALA A 93 23.40 -25.60 -0.29
CA ALA A 93 22.73 -24.55 -1.05
C ALA A 93 22.93 -24.74 -2.56
N ALA A 94 21.94 -24.32 -3.34
CA ALA A 94 22.01 -24.29 -4.79
C ALA A 94 21.53 -22.94 -5.33
N ILE A 95 22.19 -22.44 -6.37
CA ILE A 95 21.74 -21.31 -7.18
C ILE A 95 21.29 -21.88 -8.52
N VAL A 96 20.01 -21.71 -8.85
CA VAL A 96 19.46 -22.17 -10.12
C VAL A 96 19.27 -20.96 -11.03
N ILE A 97 20.20 -20.78 -11.97
CA ILE A 97 20.14 -19.69 -12.96
C ILE A 97 19.12 -20.00 -14.04
N SER A 98 18.98 -21.28 -14.39
CA SER A 98 18.11 -21.74 -15.47
C SER A 98 16.65 -21.29 -15.33
N ALA A 99 16.10 -20.80 -16.43
CA ALA A 99 14.67 -20.60 -16.64
C ALA A 99 13.99 -21.89 -17.12
N GLY A 100 12.69 -21.84 -17.39
CA GLY A 100 11.82 -22.95 -17.79
C GLY A 100 10.92 -23.50 -16.67
N PHE A 101 10.64 -22.71 -15.64
CA PHE A 101 9.91 -23.10 -14.42
C PHE A 101 8.56 -22.35 -14.32
N LYS A 102 8.11 -21.90 -13.14
CA LYS A 102 6.77 -21.32 -12.92
C LYS A 102 6.44 -20.16 -13.85
N GLU A 103 7.43 -19.39 -14.28
CA GLU A 103 7.29 -18.22 -15.15
C GLU A 103 6.75 -18.56 -16.56
N VAL A 104 6.91 -19.80 -17.03
CA VAL A 104 6.35 -20.24 -18.31
C VAL A 104 4.96 -20.89 -18.18
N GLY A 105 4.42 -20.98 -16.96
CA GLY A 105 3.13 -21.60 -16.67
C GLY A 105 3.08 -23.11 -16.96
N GLY A 106 1.88 -23.70 -16.87
CA GLY A 106 1.62 -25.10 -17.24
C GLY A 106 2.61 -26.11 -16.62
N ALA A 107 3.34 -26.82 -17.48
CA ALA A 107 4.34 -27.82 -17.07
C ALA A 107 5.51 -27.21 -16.27
N GLY A 108 5.87 -25.94 -16.50
CA GLY A 108 6.93 -25.25 -15.77
C GLY A 108 6.60 -25.07 -14.28
N ALA A 109 5.35 -24.78 -13.94
CA ALA A 109 4.90 -24.76 -12.55
C ALA A 109 4.96 -26.14 -11.88
N GLY A 110 4.82 -27.23 -12.67
CA GLY A 110 5.03 -28.61 -12.22
C GLY A 110 6.50 -28.87 -11.88
N ARG A 111 7.42 -28.51 -12.78
CA ARG A 111 8.87 -28.63 -12.56
C ARG A 111 9.35 -27.85 -11.34
N GLU A 112 8.77 -26.67 -11.09
CA GLU A 112 9.16 -25.89 -9.91
C GLU A 112 8.70 -26.55 -8.59
N ARG A 113 7.51 -27.16 -8.58
CA ARG A 113 7.06 -27.96 -7.43
C ARG A 113 8.02 -29.12 -7.18
N GLU A 114 8.37 -29.86 -8.23
CA GLU A 114 9.32 -30.98 -8.14
C GLU A 114 10.70 -30.53 -7.67
N LEU A 115 11.22 -29.41 -8.19
CA LEU A 115 12.47 -28.80 -7.74
C LEU A 115 12.44 -28.52 -6.23
N ARG A 116 11.35 -27.94 -5.71
CA ARG A 116 11.19 -27.68 -4.27
C ARG A 116 11.17 -28.97 -3.45
N ASP A 117 10.41 -29.96 -3.90
CA ASP A 117 10.28 -31.24 -3.19
C ASP A 117 11.61 -31.98 -3.13
N VAL A 118 12.34 -32.04 -4.25
CA VAL A 118 13.67 -32.66 -4.34
C VAL A 118 14.68 -31.93 -3.47
N ALA A 119 14.73 -30.59 -3.52
CA ALA A 119 15.62 -29.80 -2.68
C ALA A 119 15.33 -30.00 -1.18
N ARG A 120 14.05 -29.96 -0.79
CA ARG A 120 13.62 -30.18 0.59
C ARG A 120 14.00 -31.57 1.09
N ASN A 121 13.75 -32.61 0.30
CA ASN A 121 14.11 -33.98 0.65
C ASN A 121 15.64 -34.16 0.79
N ALA A 122 16.40 -33.44 -0.03
CA ALA A 122 17.87 -33.43 0.03
C ALA A 122 18.45 -32.52 1.12
N SER A 123 17.61 -31.78 1.88
CA SER A 123 18.04 -30.76 2.85
C SER A 123 18.93 -29.68 2.22
N VAL A 124 18.59 -29.26 0.99
CA VAL A 124 19.26 -28.20 0.22
C VAL A 124 18.34 -26.99 0.15
N ARG A 125 18.90 -25.79 0.35
CA ARG A 125 18.19 -24.53 0.09
C ARG A 125 18.44 -24.03 -1.34
N VAL A 126 17.44 -23.49 -2.01
CA VAL A 126 17.52 -23.07 -3.43
C VAL A 126 17.27 -21.57 -3.60
N LEU A 127 18.23 -20.86 -4.20
CA LEU A 127 18.08 -19.52 -4.74
C LEU A 127 17.65 -19.61 -6.22
N GLY A 128 16.63 -18.85 -6.61
CA GLY A 128 16.00 -18.95 -7.93
C GLY A 128 14.75 -19.85 -7.91
N PRO A 129 14.44 -20.58 -9.00
CA PRO A 129 15.15 -20.61 -10.29
C PRO A 129 15.00 -19.29 -11.06
N ASN A 130 15.46 -19.26 -12.33
CA ASN A 130 15.34 -18.11 -13.21
C ASN A 130 15.89 -16.81 -12.58
N CYS A 131 17.13 -16.87 -12.11
CA CYS A 131 17.77 -15.75 -11.42
C CYS A 131 19.09 -15.37 -12.11
N LEU A 132 19.56 -14.15 -11.84
CA LEU A 132 20.89 -13.70 -12.29
C LEU A 132 22.02 -14.44 -11.55
N GLY A 133 21.76 -14.86 -10.31
CA GLY A 133 22.74 -15.42 -9.38
C GLY A 133 23.01 -14.50 -8.18
N LEU A 134 24.21 -14.64 -7.60
CA LEU A 134 24.58 -13.99 -6.34
C LEU A 134 26.01 -13.44 -6.37
N ILE A 135 26.21 -12.28 -5.76
CA ILE A 135 27.51 -11.66 -5.52
C ILE A 135 27.68 -11.43 -4.02
N ASN A 136 28.85 -11.78 -3.47
CA ASN A 136 29.32 -11.33 -2.16
C ASN A 136 30.74 -10.78 -2.34
N THR A 137 30.87 -9.45 -2.33
CA THR A 137 32.13 -8.76 -2.64
C THR A 137 33.19 -9.00 -1.56
N HIS A 138 32.78 -9.12 -0.30
CA HIS A 138 33.69 -9.40 0.83
C HIS A 138 34.24 -10.83 0.81
N ALA A 139 33.50 -11.77 0.21
CA ALA A 139 33.97 -13.14 -0.03
C ALA A 139 34.64 -13.32 -1.40
N ARG A 140 34.79 -12.25 -2.20
CA ARG A 140 35.27 -12.31 -3.59
C ARG A 140 34.49 -13.32 -4.44
N LEU A 141 33.20 -13.42 -4.17
CA LEU A 141 32.28 -14.38 -4.75
C LEU A 141 31.41 -13.66 -5.78
N ASN A 142 31.51 -14.02 -7.05
CA ASN A 142 30.55 -13.62 -8.09
C ASN A 142 30.02 -14.86 -8.80
N ALA A 143 29.00 -15.49 -8.21
CA ALA A 143 28.27 -16.64 -8.75
C ALA A 143 27.09 -16.18 -9.63
N SER A 144 27.34 -15.25 -10.54
CA SER A 144 26.33 -14.67 -11.44
C SER A 144 26.88 -14.50 -12.85
N PHE A 145 26.01 -14.22 -13.82
CA PHE A 145 26.41 -13.87 -15.19
C PHE A 145 26.31 -12.36 -15.46
N SER A 146 26.49 -11.52 -14.43
CA SER A 146 26.57 -10.07 -14.61
C SER A 146 27.76 -9.66 -15.49
N ALA A 147 27.66 -8.49 -16.15
CA ALA A 147 28.73 -7.95 -16.98
C ALA A 147 29.97 -7.48 -16.18
N GLY A 148 29.82 -7.31 -14.86
CA GLY A 148 30.90 -6.90 -13.98
C GLY A 148 30.60 -7.18 -12.50
N THR A 149 31.61 -6.98 -11.66
CA THR A 149 31.50 -7.06 -10.20
C THR A 149 31.51 -5.64 -9.63
N PRO A 150 30.54 -5.25 -8.79
CA PRO A 150 30.53 -3.92 -8.20
C PRO A 150 31.66 -3.75 -7.18
N PRO A 151 32.04 -2.51 -6.84
CA PRO A 151 32.95 -2.26 -5.72
C PRO A 151 32.45 -2.90 -4.43
N SER A 152 33.38 -3.22 -3.53
CA SER A 152 33.00 -3.66 -2.19
C SER A 152 32.47 -2.48 -1.37
N GLY A 153 31.38 -2.70 -0.62
CA GLY A 153 30.79 -1.69 0.25
C GLY A 153 29.91 -2.32 1.31
N ALA A 154 28.98 -1.52 1.86
CA ALA A 154 28.15 -1.89 3.00
C ALA A 154 26.65 -2.05 2.67
N ILE A 155 26.30 -1.98 1.38
CA ILE A 155 24.92 -2.08 0.90
C ILE A 155 24.64 -3.54 0.53
N SER A 156 23.62 -4.16 1.10
CA SER A 156 23.08 -5.40 0.55
C SER A 156 21.86 -5.11 -0.30
N PHE A 157 21.72 -5.78 -1.44
CA PHE A 157 20.58 -5.65 -2.34
C PHE A 157 19.99 -7.01 -2.69
N PHE A 158 18.66 -7.11 -2.73
CA PHE A 158 17.96 -8.24 -3.31
C PHE A 158 16.89 -7.80 -4.31
N SER A 159 16.62 -8.62 -5.34
CA SER A 159 15.57 -8.31 -6.32
C SER A 159 14.94 -9.55 -6.91
N GLN A 160 13.62 -9.52 -7.07
CA GLN A 160 12.86 -10.50 -7.84
C GLN A 160 13.04 -10.31 -9.37
N SER A 161 13.43 -9.12 -9.83
CA SER A 161 13.72 -8.86 -11.24
C SER A 161 15.20 -8.98 -11.56
N GLY A 162 15.56 -9.97 -12.39
CA GLY A 162 16.93 -10.17 -12.89
C GLY A 162 17.39 -9.08 -13.87
N ALA A 163 16.48 -8.52 -14.68
CA ALA A 163 16.82 -7.42 -15.60
C ALA A 163 17.09 -6.11 -14.84
N LEU A 164 16.37 -5.87 -13.75
CA LEU A 164 16.66 -4.71 -12.91
C LEU A 164 18.02 -4.89 -12.20
N CYS A 165 18.36 -6.11 -11.79
CA CYS A 165 19.67 -6.42 -11.22
C CYS A 165 20.82 -5.99 -12.13
N THR A 166 20.75 -6.29 -13.43
CA THR A 166 21.84 -5.94 -14.36
C THR A 166 22.00 -4.43 -14.53
N ALA A 167 20.89 -3.70 -14.64
CA ALA A 167 20.92 -2.23 -14.73
C ALA A 167 21.47 -1.58 -13.45
N ILE A 168 21.10 -2.09 -12.27
CA ILE A 168 21.60 -1.59 -10.99
C ILE A 168 23.10 -1.86 -10.83
N LEU A 169 23.58 -3.05 -11.24
CA LEU A 169 25.00 -3.38 -11.18
C LEU A 169 25.83 -2.48 -12.10
N ASP A 170 25.37 -2.25 -13.32
CA ASP A 170 26.03 -1.35 -14.28
C ASP A 170 26.11 0.09 -13.73
N TRP A 171 25.00 0.60 -13.21
CA TRP A 171 24.94 1.90 -12.53
C TRP A 171 25.92 1.97 -11.34
N ALA A 172 25.95 0.95 -10.48
CA ALA A 172 26.80 0.95 -9.30
C ALA A 172 28.29 0.92 -9.63
N ILE A 173 28.68 0.24 -10.72
CA ILE A 173 30.04 0.29 -11.24
C ILE A 173 30.37 1.71 -11.73
N GLY A 174 29.46 2.34 -12.48
CA GLY A 174 29.63 3.71 -13.00
C GLY A 174 29.73 4.79 -11.90
N GLU A 175 28.88 4.69 -10.88
CA GLU A 175 28.81 5.65 -9.76
C GLU A 175 29.73 5.28 -8.58
N ASN A 176 30.52 4.21 -8.71
CA ASN A 176 31.40 3.68 -7.66
C ASN A 176 30.66 3.39 -6.33
N VAL A 177 29.45 2.84 -6.43
CA VAL A 177 28.63 2.47 -5.28
C VAL A 177 28.90 1.02 -4.90
N GLY A 178 29.41 0.83 -3.68
CA GLY A 178 29.82 -0.49 -3.21
C GLY A 178 28.68 -1.31 -2.60
N PHE A 179 28.58 -2.57 -3.01
CA PHE A 179 27.70 -3.57 -2.41
C PHE A 179 28.48 -4.54 -1.52
N SER A 180 27.89 -5.02 -0.44
CA SER A 180 28.37 -6.17 0.32
C SER A 180 27.85 -7.45 -0.31
N LYS A 181 26.53 -7.59 -0.48
CA LYS A 181 25.86 -8.74 -1.09
C LYS A 181 24.82 -8.27 -2.11
N PHE A 182 24.71 -9.00 -3.21
CA PHE A 182 23.78 -8.71 -4.30
C PHE A 182 23.08 -10.01 -4.72
N VAL A 183 21.77 -10.08 -4.54
CA VAL A 183 21.02 -11.33 -4.62
C VAL A 183 19.86 -11.22 -5.62
N SER A 184 19.91 -12.00 -6.69
CA SER A 184 18.75 -12.16 -7.57
C SER A 184 17.91 -13.34 -7.09
N LEU A 185 16.67 -13.07 -6.68
CA LEU A 185 15.74 -14.07 -6.15
C LEU A 185 15.06 -14.90 -7.25
N GLY A 186 14.90 -14.31 -8.44
CA GLY A 186 14.18 -14.93 -9.54
C GLY A 186 12.75 -15.31 -9.16
N ASN A 187 12.35 -16.53 -9.49
CA ASN A 187 11.01 -17.05 -9.16
C ASN A 187 10.78 -17.25 -7.67
N GLN A 188 11.84 -17.27 -6.86
CA GLN A 188 11.75 -17.41 -5.42
C GLN A 188 11.07 -18.72 -4.97
N ALA A 189 11.46 -19.85 -5.54
CA ALA A 189 10.83 -21.13 -5.23
C ALA A 189 11.08 -21.58 -3.78
N ASP A 190 12.22 -21.28 -3.18
CA ASP A 190 12.51 -21.62 -1.77
C ASP A 190 13.03 -20.43 -0.98
N ILE A 191 14.24 -19.95 -1.31
CA ILE A 191 14.84 -18.82 -0.58
C ILE A 191 14.09 -17.55 -0.97
N SER A 192 13.41 -16.96 0.02
CA SER A 192 12.63 -15.74 -0.12
C SER A 192 13.41 -14.48 0.27
N GLN A 193 12.84 -13.32 -0.04
CA GLN A 193 13.30 -12.04 0.49
C GLN A 193 13.34 -12.03 2.02
N SER A 194 12.41 -12.72 2.70
CA SER A 194 12.40 -12.84 4.15
C SER A 194 13.62 -13.63 4.66
N ASP A 195 13.97 -14.74 3.99
CA ASP A 195 15.16 -15.53 4.34
C ASP A 195 16.45 -14.72 4.16
N VAL A 196 16.54 -13.94 3.08
CA VAL A 196 17.69 -13.06 2.82
C VAL A 196 17.76 -11.95 3.88
N MET A 197 16.64 -11.31 4.22
CA MET A 197 16.59 -10.28 5.26
C MET A 197 17.00 -10.82 6.64
N GLU A 198 16.50 -12.01 7.03
CA GLU A 198 16.89 -12.69 8.27
C GLU A 198 18.41 -12.92 8.35
N TYR A 199 19.03 -13.39 7.26
CA TYR A 199 20.48 -13.56 7.18
C TYR A 199 21.22 -12.22 7.32
N LEU A 200 20.79 -11.22 6.55
CA LEU A 200 21.42 -9.90 6.53
C LEU A 200 21.27 -9.13 7.84
N ALA A 201 20.29 -9.46 8.68
CA ALA A 201 20.10 -8.84 9.99
C ALA A 201 21.37 -8.91 10.87
N ASN A 202 22.10 -10.03 10.79
CA ASN A 202 23.28 -10.30 11.62
C ASN A 202 24.61 -10.19 10.85
N ASP A 203 24.57 -9.92 9.55
CA ASP A 203 25.75 -9.85 8.70
C ASP A 203 26.61 -8.60 8.99
N PRO A 204 27.85 -8.70 9.51
CA PRO A 204 28.66 -7.53 9.85
C PRO A 204 29.02 -6.67 8.64
N ASP A 205 29.03 -7.25 7.44
CA ASP A 205 29.41 -6.57 6.19
C ASP A 205 28.29 -5.66 5.66
N THR A 206 27.06 -5.80 6.19
CA THR A 206 25.87 -5.09 5.72
C THR A 206 25.43 -4.05 6.73
N ARG A 207 25.40 -2.78 6.29
CA ARG A 207 24.85 -1.65 7.05
C ARG A 207 23.43 -1.30 6.63
N VAL A 208 23.09 -1.40 5.35
CA VAL A 208 21.76 -1.10 4.81
C VAL A 208 21.30 -2.19 3.85
N ILE A 209 20.02 -2.52 3.91
CA ILE A 209 19.39 -3.53 3.05
C ILE A 209 18.45 -2.81 2.09
N LEU A 210 18.67 -3.02 0.80
CA LEU A 210 17.84 -2.53 -0.28
C LEU A 210 17.10 -3.70 -0.92
N GLY A 211 15.94 -3.45 -1.49
CA GLY A 211 15.29 -4.47 -2.28
C GLY A 211 14.23 -3.98 -3.25
N TYR A 212 13.99 -4.81 -4.25
CA TYR A 212 12.90 -4.65 -5.21
C TYR A 212 11.97 -5.86 -5.11
N VAL A 213 10.70 -5.60 -4.82
CA VAL A 213 9.68 -6.64 -4.61
C VAL A 213 8.49 -6.44 -5.55
N GLU A 214 8.08 -7.53 -6.18
CA GLU A 214 6.89 -7.65 -7.02
C GLU A 214 5.75 -8.31 -6.24
N SER A 215 6.06 -9.39 -5.49
CA SER A 215 5.12 -10.13 -4.66
C SER A 215 5.76 -10.67 -3.37
N ILE A 216 4.91 -11.01 -2.39
CA ILE A 216 5.29 -11.60 -1.10
C ILE A 216 4.36 -12.76 -0.87
N GLU A 217 4.90 -13.98 -0.79
CA GLU A 217 4.08 -15.20 -0.64
C GLU A 217 3.61 -15.40 0.81
N ASP A 218 4.48 -15.18 1.80
CA ASP A 218 4.14 -15.26 3.23
C ASP A 218 4.23 -13.88 3.88
N GLY A 219 3.13 -13.12 3.81
CA GLY A 219 3.05 -11.75 4.31
C GLY A 219 3.22 -11.63 5.83
N MET A 220 2.73 -12.61 6.60
CA MET A 220 2.84 -12.59 8.06
C MET A 220 4.27 -12.86 8.54
N ARG A 221 4.95 -13.84 7.93
CA ARG A 221 6.39 -14.04 8.19
C ARG A 221 7.17 -12.80 7.76
N PHE A 222 6.88 -12.25 6.58
CA PHE A 222 7.56 -11.05 6.09
C PHE A 222 7.43 -9.88 7.07
N LEU A 223 6.23 -9.62 7.60
CA LEU A 223 6.00 -8.54 8.57
C LEU A 223 6.81 -8.76 9.86
N ARG A 224 6.80 -9.99 10.41
CA ARG A 224 7.58 -10.33 11.61
C ARG A 224 9.08 -10.13 11.38
N VAL A 225 9.61 -10.70 10.30
CA VAL A 225 11.02 -10.57 9.92
C VAL A 225 11.40 -9.10 9.73
N SER A 226 10.55 -8.34 9.06
CA SER A 226 10.80 -6.92 8.82
C SER A 226 10.96 -6.16 10.13
N ARG A 227 10.06 -6.35 11.11
CA ARG A 227 10.15 -5.73 12.44
C ARG A 227 11.46 -6.08 13.15
N GLU A 228 11.87 -7.34 13.11
CA GLU A 228 13.11 -7.81 13.74
C GLU A 228 14.36 -7.21 13.09
N VAL A 229 14.37 -7.14 11.76
CA VAL A 229 15.51 -6.64 10.97
C VAL A 229 15.62 -5.12 11.09
N THR A 230 14.51 -4.39 10.99
CA THR A 230 14.49 -2.92 11.02
C THR A 230 14.79 -2.33 12.39
N ALA A 231 14.63 -3.11 13.46
CA ALA A 231 15.15 -2.76 14.79
C ALA A 231 16.69 -2.69 14.83
N ARG A 232 17.38 -3.30 13.86
CA ARG A 232 18.85 -3.38 13.81
C ARG A 232 19.44 -2.60 12.65
N LYS A 233 18.86 -2.76 11.45
CA LYS A 233 19.39 -2.22 10.19
C LYS A 233 18.30 -1.60 9.32
N PRO A 234 18.56 -0.48 8.65
CA PRO A 234 17.61 0.12 7.72
C PRO A 234 17.32 -0.84 6.56
N VAL A 235 16.04 -1.01 6.27
CA VAL A 235 15.53 -1.76 5.11
C VAL A 235 14.75 -0.81 4.22
N ILE A 236 15.11 -0.73 2.95
CA ILE A 236 14.54 0.19 1.98
C ILE A 236 14.05 -0.60 0.77
N LEU A 237 12.74 -0.59 0.51
CA LEU A 237 12.15 -1.41 -0.56
C LEU A 237 11.40 -0.57 -1.59
N VAL A 238 11.55 -0.95 -2.86
CA VAL A 238 10.68 -0.54 -3.96
C VAL A 238 9.64 -1.63 -4.20
N LYS A 239 8.36 -1.24 -4.21
CA LYS A 239 7.24 -2.13 -4.58
C LYS A 239 6.82 -1.87 -6.02
N ALA A 240 6.98 -2.86 -6.89
CA ALA A 240 6.42 -2.82 -8.24
C ALA A 240 4.91 -3.06 -8.22
N GLY A 241 4.18 -2.61 -9.25
CA GLY A 241 2.74 -2.90 -9.36
C GLY A 241 1.85 -2.21 -8.32
N SER A 242 2.20 -0.99 -7.92
CA SER A 242 1.44 -0.17 -6.96
C SER A 242 0.09 0.35 -7.49
N THR A 243 -0.14 0.25 -8.81
CA THR A 243 -1.38 0.68 -9.47
C THR A 243 -2.14 -0.53 -10.02
N ALA A 244 -3.44 -0.39 -10.30
CA ALA A 244 -4.23 -1.48 -10.88
C ALA A 244 -3.64 -2.00 -12.22
N ALA A 245 -3.08 -1.11 -13.04
CA ALA A 245 -2.42 -1.49 -14.29
C ALA A 245 -1.09 -2.22 -14.01
N GLY A 246 -0.26 -1.68 -13.12
CA GLY A 246 1.01 -2.31 -12.75
C GLY A 246 0.82 -3.65 -12.04
N ALA A 247 -0.18 -3.78 -11.17
CA ALA A 247 -0.52 -5.03 -10.48
C ALA A 247 -0.91 -6.13 -11.47
N ARG A 248 -1.71 -5.80 -12.49
CA ARG A 248 -2.02 -6.75 -13.58
C ARG A 248 -0.77 -7.16 -14.35
N ALA A 249 0.09 -6.21 -14.72
CA ALA A 249 1.34 -6.51 -15.42
C ALA A 249 2.27 -7.42 -14.59
N ALA A 250 2.45 -7.13 -13.30
CA ALA A 250 3.26 -7.95 -12.39
C ALA A 250 2.66 -9.35 -12.19
N SER A 251 1.33 -9.46 -12.09
CA SER A 251 0.65 -10.74 -11.97
C SER A 251 0.83 -11.61 -13.22
N SER A 252 0.69 -11.04 -14.42
CA SER A 252 0.96 -11.75 -15.67
C SER A 252 2.43 -12.14 -15.85
N HIS A 253 3.36 -11.31 -15.35
CA HIS A 253 4.80 -11.57 -15.40
C HIS A 253 5.24 -12.72 -14.47
N THR A 254 4.69 -12.76 -13.25
CA THR A 254 5.11 -13.71 -12.20
C THR A 254 4.23 -14.96 -12.09
N GLY A 255 3.04 -14.93 -12.69
CA GLY A 255 2.01 -15.97 -12.50
C GLY A 255 1.44 -16.02 -11.08
N SER A 256 1.60 -14.96 -10.29
CA SER A 256 1.10 -14.84 -8.91
C SER A 256 0.00 -13.79 -8.77
N LEU A 257 -0.92 -13.96 -7.82
CA LEU A 257 -1.92 -12.94 -7.52
C LEU A 257 -1.23 -11.75 -6.84
N ALA A 258 -1.46 -10.53 -7.35
CA ALA A 258 -0.91 -9.33 -6.74
C ALA A 258 -1.74 -8.93 -5.50
N GLY A 259 -1.08 -8.80 -4.34
CA GLY A 259 -1.69 -8.19 -3.16
C GLY A 259 -1.96 -6.70 -3.36
N SER A 260 -2.83 -6.13 -2.53
CA SER A 260 -3.21 -4.72 -2.63
C SER A 260 -2.06 -3.79 -2.21
N ASP A 261 -1.84 -2.69 -2.93
CA ASP A 261 -0.81 -1.70 -2.57
C ASP A 261 -1.04 -1.09 -1.17
N ARG A 262 -2.29 -1.05 -0.71
CA ARG A 262 -2.67 -0.67 0.64
C ARG A 262 -2.13 -1.65 1.68
N ALA A 263 -2.25 -2.96 1.46
CA ALA A 263 -1.68 -3.97 2.34
C ALA A 263 -0.14 -3.91 2.37
N TYR A 264 0.51 -3.71 1.22
CA TYR A 264 1.96 -3.48 1.16
C TYR A 264 2.39 -2.24 1.95
N SER A 265 1.66 -1.13 1.79
CA SER A 265 1.94 0.11 2.52
C SER A 265 1.77 -0.07 4.03
N ALA A 266 0.74 -0.80 4.45
CA ALA A 266 0.55 -1.17 5.86
C ALA A 266 1.68 -2.07 6.37
N ALA A 267 2.03 -3.12 5.62
CA ALA A 267 3.10 -4.05 5.95
C ALA A 267 4.46 -3.34 6.07
N PHE A 268 4.80 -2.47 5.14
CA PHE A 268 6.07 -1.75 5.17
C PHE A 268 6.12 -0.80 6.36
N ARG A 269 5.03 -0.08 6.63
CA ARG A 269 4.96 0.83 7.78
C ARG A 269 5.11 0.08 9.10
N GLN A 270 4.30 -0.97 9.33
CA GLN A 270 4.35 -1.78 10.55
C GLN A 270 5.63 -2.61 10.68
N GLY A 271 6.25 -2.94 9.55
CA GLY A 271 7.54 -3.62 9.47
C GLY A 271 8.74 -2.70 9.66
N GLY A 272 8.55 -1.39 9.77
CA GLY A 272 9.65 -0.41 9.86
C GLY A 272 10.44 -0.25 8.56
N ILE A 273 9.90 -0.72 7.43
CA ILE A 273 10.53 -0.61 6.11
C ILE A 273 10.31 0.80 5.55
N LEU A 274 11.38 1.38 5.03
CA LEU A 274 11.31 2.62 4.26
C LEU A 274 10.92 2.29 2.82
N ARG A 275 9.72 2.74 2.41
CA ARG A 275 9.28 2.61 1.02
C ARG A 275 9.99 3.65 0.15
N ALA A 276 10.63 3.20 -0.93
CA ALA A 276 11.10 4.05 -2.02
C ALA A 276 10.07 4.00 -3.16
N GLU A 277 9.71 5.16 -3.71
CA GLU A 277 8.69 5.24 -4.77
C GLU A 277 9.28 4.95 -6.16
N THR A 278 10.58 5.23 -6.33
CA THR A 278 11.32 4.98 -7.56
C THR A 278 12.67 4.31 -7.29
N VAL A 279 13.29 3.77 -8.34
CA VAL A 279 14.67 3.27 -8.26
C VAL A 279 15.65 4.41 -7.96
N GLU A 280 15.36 5.61 -8.44
CA GLU A 280 16.14 6.81 -8.10
C GLU A 280 16.08 7.12 -6.60
N ASP A 281 14.88 7.11 -6.01
CA ASP A 281 14.71 7.29 -4.57
C ASP A 281 15.43 6.19 -3.79
N LEU A 282 15.35 4.93 -4.24
CA LEU A 282 16.03 3.81 -3.59
C LEU A 282 17.53 4.08 -3.45
N PHE A 283 18.17 4.58 -4.52
CA PHE A 283 19.59 4.90 -4.53
C PHE A 283 19.93 6.13 -3.69
N ASP A 284 19.12 7.18 -3.76
CA ASP A 284 19.32 8.37 -2.95
C ASP A 284 19.36 8.06 -1.46
N LEU A 285 18.39 7.26 -1.03
CA LEU A 285 18.30 6.84 0.36
C LEU A 285 19.49 5.93 0.69
N ALA A 286 19.81 4.97 -0.19
CA ALA A 286 20.93 4.07 0.01
C ALA A 286 22.24 4.80 0.26
N LEU A 287 22.57 5.83 -0.54
CA LEU A 287 23.78 6.63 -0.37
C LEU A 287 23.84 7.30 1.02
N GLY A 288 22.74 7.90 1.46
CA GLY A 288 22.65 8.52 2.79
C GLY A 288 22.94 7.51 3.91
N PHE A 289 22.21 6.39 3.92
CA PHE A 289 22.37 5.33 4.93
C PHE A 289 23.72 4.60 4.86
N ALA A 290 24.29 4.48 3.67
CA ALA A 290 25.52 3.76 3.41
C ALA A 290 26.78 4.62 3.53
N MET A 291 26.68 5.93 3.71
CA MET A 291 27.86 6.80 3.78
C MET A 291 27.90 7.64 5.05
N GLN A 292 26.76 7.86 5.71
CA GLN A 292 26.67 8.77 6.84
C GLN A 292 26.31 8.08 8.16
N PRO A 293 26.75 8.63 9.30
CA PRO A 293 26.24 8.21 10.60
C PRO A 293 24.75 8.55 10.72
N MET A 294 24.05 7.78 11.55
CA MET A 294 22.65 8.07 11.87
C MET A 294 22.54 9.44 12.56
N PRO A 295 21.54 10.26 12.21
CA PRO A 295 21.41 11.59 12.76
C PRO A 295 21.04 11.54 14.24
N ARG A 296 21.65 12.43 15.03
CA ARG A 296 21.38 12.57 16.47
C ARG A 296 20.11 13.37 16.77
N GLY A 297 19.65 14.15 15.79
CA GLY A 297 18.48 15.00 15.86
C GLY A 297 18.15 15.59 14.49
N ASP A 298 17.13 16.42 14.43
CA ASP A 298 16.55 16.95 13.19
C ASP A 298 17.02 18.37 12.84
N ARG A 299 18.02 18.93 13.55
CA ARG A 299 18.51 20.30 13.35
C ARG A 299 19.48 20.36 12.16
N LEU A 300 18.94 20.69 10.99
CA LEU A 300 19.67 20.80 9.73
C LEU A 300 20.19 22.23 9.50
N LEU A 301 21.48 22.39 9.22
CA LEU A 301 22.05 23.63 8.68
C LEU A 301 22.29 23.50 7.18
N ILE A 302 21.86 24.49 6.40
CA ILE A 302 22.16 24.58 4.96
C ILE A 302 23.26 25.62 4.76
N LEU A 303 24.37 25.23 4.12
CA LEU A 303 25.44 26.13 3.70
C LEU A 303 25.44 26.22 2.18
N THR A 304 25.38 27.43 1.61
CA THR A 304 25.25 27.63 0.16
C THR A 304 26.04 28.85 -0.33
N ASN A 305 26.53 28.82 -1.57
CA ASN A 305 27.00 30.03 -2.27
C ASN A 305 25.90 30.69 -3.12
N ALA A 306 24.69 30.14 -3.11
CA ALA A 306 23.58 30.66 -3.91
C ALA A 306 22.25 30.56 -3.18
N GLY A 307 21.53 31.69 -3.10
CA GLY A 307 20.24 31.77 -2.41
C GLY A 307 19.16 30.85 -3.00
N GLY A 308 19.05 30.72 -4.33
CA GLY A 308 18.01 29.92 -4.99
C GLY A 308 17.96 28.45 -4.52
N PRO A 309 19.06 27.67 -4.66
CA PRO A 309 19.15 26.32 -4.11
C PRO A 309 18.92 26.25 -2.60
N GLY A 310 19.37 27.27 -1.85
CA GLY A 310 19.12 27.36 -0.41
C GLY A 310 17.63 27.45 -0.08
N ILE A 311 16.87 28.25 -0.83
CA ILE A 311 15.40 28.37 -0.69
C ILE A 311 14.72 27.04 -1.00
N LEU A 312 15.09 26.36 -2.10
CA LEU A 312 14.51 25.05 -2.46
C LEU A 312 14.76 23.98 -1.38
N ALA A 313 15.96 23.98 -0.80
CA ALA A 313 16.31 23.10 0.30
C ALA A 313 15.47 23.41 1.56
N ALA A 314 15.32 24.70 1.91
CA ALA A 314 14.54 25.15 3.06
C ALA A 314 13.05 24.80 2.92
N ASP A 315 12.44 25.12 1.77
CA ASP A 315 11.05 24.77 1.44
C ASP A 315 10.80 23.27 1.57
N THR A 316 11.75 22.46 1.09
CA THR A 316 11.64 21.00 1.16
C THR A 316 11.78 20.51 2.59
N ALA A 317 12.69 21.08 3.37
CA ALA A 317 12.85 20.74 4.78
C ALA A 317 11.56 21.02 5.56
N GLU A 318 10.97 22.20 5.37
CA GLU A 318 9.71 22.58 6.03
C GLU A 318 8.55 21.67 5.63
N LYS A 319 8.36 21.40 4.32
CA LYS A 319 7.32 20.47 3.81
C LYS A 319 7.44 19.06 4.38
N LEU A 320 8.67 18.63 4.69
CA LEU A 320 8.96 17.31 5.26
C LEU A 320 9.01 17.31 6.80
N GLY A 321 8.77 18.46 7.44
CA GLY A 321 8.79 18.61 8.89
C GLY A 321 10.19 18.51 9.51
N ILE A 322 11.23 18.81 8.74
CA ILE A 322 12.61 18.92 9.22
C ILE A 322 12.84 20.32 9.79
N ARG A 323 13.48 20.39 10.96
CA ARG A 323 13.81 21.65 11.60
C ARG A 323 15.08 22.25 11.01
N LEU A 324 14.97 23.42 10.40
CA LEU A 324 16.16 24.24 10.12
C LEU A 324 16.73 24.72 11.45
N ALA A 325 18.02 24.44 11.67
CA ALA A 325 18.73 24.85 12.88
C ALA A 325 18.76 26.38 12.99
N GLU A 326 18.51 26.89 14.20
CA GLU A 326 18.69 28.31 14.49
C GLU A 326 20.18 28.61 14.64
N VAL A 327 20.69 29.58 13.88
CA VAL A 327 22.09 30.01 13.99
C VAL A 327 22.24 30.84 15.25
N SER A 328 22.89 30.28 16.27
CA SER A 328 23.11 30.93 17.56
C SER A 328 23.90 32.25 17.39
N PRO A 329 23.74 33.21 18.33
CA PRO A 329 24.54 34.43 18.33
C PRO A 329 26.05 34.16 18.29
N GLU A 330 26.51 33.11 18.98
CA GLU A 330 27.90 32.71 19.03
C GLU A 330 28.39 32.19 17.68
N LEU A 331 27.62 31.30 17.03
CA LEU A 331 27.98 30.79 15.70
C LEU A 331 27.95 31.91 14.66
N ARG A 332 26.93 32.78 14.71
CA ARG A 332 26.81 33.95 13.84
C ARG A 332 28.02 34.87 13.97
N SER A 333 28.50 35.12 15.18
CA SER A 333 29.68 35.96 15.43
C SER A 333 30.96 35.34 14.84
N ARG A 334 31.18 34.03 15.04
CA ARG A 334 32.34 33.33 14.47
C ARG A 334 32.31 33.29 12.94
N LEU A 335 31.13 33.08 12.34
CA LEU A 335 30.95 33.16 10.89
C LEU A 335 31.19 34.58 10.37
N ALA A 336 30.61 35.61 11.00
CA ALA A 336 30.76 37.00 10.59
C ALA A 336 32.22 37.48 10.55
N ALA A 337 33.06 36.96 11.45
CA ALA A 337 34.49 37.30 11.47
C ALA A 337 35.26 36.82 10.23
N ARG A 338 34.73 35.86 9.47
CA ARG A 338 35.39 35.25 8.29
C ARG A 338 34.59 35.39 6.99
N MET A 339 33.37 35.90 7.06
CA MET A 339 32.48 36.05 5.90
C MET A 339 32.39 37.52 5.48
N PRO A 340 32.16 37.81 4.18
CA PRO A 340 31.93 39.17 3.74
C PRO A 340 30.66 39.74 4.38
N ALA A 341 30.60 41.06 4.55
CA ALA A 341 29.44 41.74 5.14
C ALA A 341 28.13 41.53 4.36
N THR A 342 28.23 41.12 3.09
CA THR A 342 27.10 40.80 2.21
C THR A 342 26.53 39.40 2.44
N ALA A 343 27.23 38.51 3.15
CA ALA A 343 26.78 37.16 3.43
C ALA A 343 25.53 37.14 4.33
N SER A 344 24.60 36.23 4.05
CA SER A 344 23.46 35.98 4.93
C SER A 344 23.81 34.88 5.93
N LEU A 345 23.94 35.24 7.20
CA LEU A 345 24.30 34.30 8.27
C LEU A 345 23.07 33.72 9.00
N GLY A 346 21.93 33.68 8.31
CA GLY A 346 20.74 32.92 8.72
C GLY A 346 20.88 31.44 8.37
N ASN A 347 19.77 30.70 8.42
CA ASN A 347 19.70 29.36 7.85
C ASN A 347 18.66 29.38 6.73
N PRO A 348 19.05 29.28 5.45
CA PRO A 348 20.40 28.94 4.94
C PRO A 348 21.49 30.00 5.21
N VAL A 349 22.72 29.53 5.44
CA VAL A 349 23.93 30.36 5.47
C VAL A 349 24.38 30.57 4.03
N ASP A 350 24.15 31.76 3.48
CA ASP A 350 24.54 32.15 2.12
C ASP A 350 25.87 32.91 2.14
N ILE A 351 26.92 32.25 1.65
CA ILE A 351 28.28 32.79 1.60
C ILE A 351 28.61 33.48 0.26
N ILE A 352 27.59 33.80 -0.55
CA ILE A 352 27.66 34.58 -1.79
C ILE A 352 28.33 33.83 -2.95
N GLY A 353 27.88 34.16 -4.17
CA GLY A 353 28.19 33.42 -5.39
C GLY A 353 29.66 33.28 -5.74
N ASP A 354 30.47 34.29 -5.45
CA ASP A 354 31.90 34.34 -5.71
C ASP A 354 32.73 33.48 -4.73
N ALA A 355 32.08 32.72 -3.85
CA ALA A 355 32.74 31.87 -2.86
C ALA A 355 33.72 30.89 -3.51
N GLN A 356 35.00 31.01 -3.14
CA GLN A 356 36.04 30.03 -3.43
C GLN A 356 36.09 28.96 -2.32
N ALA A 357 36.97 27.97 -2.48
CA ALA A 357 37.05 26.83 -1.56
C ALA A 357 37.41 27.23 -0.11
N ASP A 358 38.16 28.31 0.07
CA ASP A 358 38.56 28.85 1.36
C ASP A 358 37.36 29.32 2.20
N ARG A 359 36.38 29.99 1.58
CA ARG A 359 35.17 30.46 2.25
C ARG A 359 34.32 29.30 2.76
N TYR A 360 34.19 28.24 1.98
CA TYR A 360 33.54 27.00 2.43
C TYR A 360 34.33 26.31 3.55
N ARG A 361 35.66 26.21 3.43
CA ARG A 361 36.52 25.64 4.46
C ARG A 361 36.33 26.37 5.79
N ASP A 362 36.34 27.70 5.75
CA ASP A 362 36.27 28.53 6.94
C ASP A 362 34.87 28.43 7.60
N ALA A 363 33.79 28.50 6.80
CA ALA A 363 32.44 28.28 7.30
C ALA A 363 32.27 26.89 7.94
N LEU A 364 32.70 25.83 7.24
CA LEU A 364 32.58 24.45 7.72
C LEU A 364 33.42 24.19 8.97
N SER A 365 34.54 24.89 9.14
CA SER A 365 35.37 24.80 10.36
C SER A 365 34.66 25.31 11.61
N GLU A 366 33.77 26.31 11.46
CA GLU A 366 32.95 26.83 12.56
C GLU A 366 31.71 25.95 12.79
N ILE A 367 31.09 25.48 11.71
CA ILE A 367 29.90 24.62 11.73
C ILE A 367 30.20 23.27 12.37
N ARG A 368 31.32 22.62 12.03
CA ARG A 368 31.65 21.25 12.49
C ARG A 368 31.69 21.12 14.01
N ASN A 369 32.06 22.18 14.72
CA ASN A 369 32.25 22.17 16.17
C ASN A 369 31.01 22.61 16.95
N ASP A 370 29.95 23.06 16.28
CA ASP A 370 28.80 23.64 16.96
C ASP A 370 27.82 22.56 17.46
N PRO A 371 27.60 22.40 18.77
CA PRO A 371 26.74 21.34 19.31
C PRO A 371 25.24 21.57 19.02
N SER A 372 24.86 22.76 18.54
CA SER A 372 23.47 23.08 18.21
C SER A 372 23.00 22.47 16.88
N LEU A 373 23.90 21.84 16.12
CA LEU A 373 23.62 21.29 14.78
C LEU A 373 23.79 19.77 14.75
N ASP A 374 22.84 19.06 14.13
CA ASP A 374 22.89 17.61 13.98
C ASP A 374 23.32 17.18 12.57
N ALA A 375 22.97 17.98 11.57
CA ALA A 375 23.27 17.71 10.17
C ALA A 375 23.63 18.97 9.38
N VAL A 376 24.38 18.78 8.28
CA VAL A 376 24.81 19.85 7.38
C VAL A 376 24.54 19.45 5.94
N LEU A 377 23.90 20.33 5.17
CA LEU A 377 23.76 20.22 3.72
C LEU A 377 24.61 21.30 3.04
N VAL A 378 25.63 20.88 2.28
CA VAL A 378 26.54 21.77 1.55
C VAL A 378 26.08 21.90 0.10
N LEU A 379 25.69 23.11 -0.29
CA LEU A 379 25.22 23.44 -1.63
C LEU A 379 26.29 24.23 -2.39
N LEU A 380 26.46 23.91 -3.66
CA LEU A 380 27.30 24.68 -4.57
C LEU A 380 26.64 24.79 -5.94
N THR A 381 26.61 26.01 -6.48
CA THR A 381 26.41 26.24 -7.91
C THR A 381 27.71 26.73 -8.55
N PRO A 382 28.12 26.17 -9.70
CA PRO A 382 29.34 26.59 -10.38
C PRO A 382 29.15 27.97 -11.01
N GLN A 383 30.09 28.87 -10.74
CA GLN A 383 30.28 30.20 -11.33
C GLN A 383 31.69 30.29 -11.96
N ALA A 384 32.00 31.40 -12.63
CA ALA A 384 33.27 31.55 -13.34
C ALA A 384 34.52 31.43 -12.43
N MET A 385 34.40 31.77 -11.15
CA MET A 385 35.49 31.83 -10.15
C MET A 385 35.41 30.75 -9.07
N THR A 386 34.29 30.04 -8.96
CA THR A 386 34.14 28.97 -7.94
C THR A 386 35.09 27.82 -8.22
N GLU A 387 35.51 27.14 -7.16
CA GLU A 387 36.41 25.98 -7.24
C GLU A 387 35.68 24.71 -6.74
N PRO A 388 34.87 24.03 -7.57
CA PRO A 388 34.09 22.87 -7.14
C PRO A 388 34.95 21.79 -6.47
N GLU A 389 36.07 21.39 -7.07
CA GLU A 389 36.93 20.36 -6.49
C GLU A 389 37.60 20.79 -5.18
N GLY A 390 38.07 22.05 -5.13
CA GLY A 390 38.65 22.62 -3.91
C GLY A 390 37.62 22.62 -2.77
N THR A 391 36.39 22.98 -3.09
CA THR A 391 35.25 23.01 -2.16
C THR A 391 34.87 21.60 -1.69
N ALA A 392 34.82 20.62 -2.59
CA ALA A 392 34.61 19.22 -2.24
C ALA A 392 35.68 18.71 -1.26
N ARG A 393 36.96 18.95 -1.56
CA ARG A 393 38.07 18.59 -0.67
C ARG A 393 38.00 19.32 0.68
N ALA A 394 37.56 20.58 0.70
CA ALA A 394 37.33 21.32 1.94
C ALA A 394 36.20 20.71 2.77
N ALA A 395 35.09 20.35 2.13
CA ALA A 395 33.93 19.74 2.79
C ALA A 395 34.26 18.39 3.41
N VAL A 396 34.89 17.49 2.64
CA VAL A 396 35.34 16.17 3.12
C VAL A 396 36.24 16.32 4.34
N ARG A 397 37.27 17.19 4.28
CA ARG A 397 38.20 17.40 5.40
C ARG A 397 37.53 17.98 6.64
N ALA A 398 36.62 18.94 6.47
CA ALA A 398 35.99 19.62 7.60
C ALA A 398 34.93 18.75 8.29
N LEU A 399 34.18 17.95 7.53
CA LEU A 399 33.08 17.16 8.06
C LEU A 399 33.50 15.74 8.48
N ALA A 400 34.68 15.27 8.05
CA ALA A 400 35.32 14.07 8.57
C ALA A 400 35.38 14.10 10.11
N ASP A 401 34.92 13.01 10.71
CA ASP A 401 34.87 12.77 12.16
C ASP A 401 34.16 13.85 13.00
N SER A 402 33.38 14.73 12.37
CA SER A 402 32.60 15.76 13.07
C SER A 402 31.47 15.18 13.93
N GLY A 403 31.10 13.92 13.69
CA GLY A 403 29.94 13.27 14.29
C GLY A 403 28.60 13.80 13.80
N LYS A 404 28.59 14.73 12.83
CA LYS A 404 27.39 15.26 12.17
C LYS A 404 27.07 14.43 10.92
N THR A 405 25.78 14.33 10.59
CA THR A 405 25.35 13.78 9.31
C THR A 405 25.53 14.84 8.23
N ALA A 406 26.30 14.54 7.19
CA ALA A 406 26.68 15.46 6.13
C ALA A 406 26.11 15.02 4.77
N PHE A 407 25.61 15.99 4.01
CA PHE A 407 25.15 15.79 2.63
C PHE A 407 25.69 16.91 1.76
N ALA A 408 25.84 16.65 0.47
CA ALA A 408 26.19 17.65 -0.52
C ALA A 408 25.17 17.71 -1.66
N SER A 409 24.98 18.89 -2.25
CA SER A 409 24.39 19.03 -3.56
C SER A 409 25.14 20.08 -4.36
N PHE A 410 26.06 19.61 -5.20
CA PHE A 410 26.78 20.42 -6.18
C PHE A 410 26.02 20.34 -7.50
N LEU A 411 25.25 21.40 -7.78
CA LEU A 411 24.35 21.48 -8.92
C LEU A 411 25.13 21.68 -10.22
N GLY A 412 24.64 21.12 -11.32
CA GLY A 412 25.33 21.12 -12.63
C GLY A 412 25.71 19.72 -13.09
N GLU A 413 26.62 19.61 -14.04
CA GLU A 413 27.05 18.29 -14.54
C GLU A 413 28.55 18.29 -14.89
N SER A 414 28.92 18.92 -16.00
CA SER A 414 30.31 18.91 -16.51
C SER A 414 31.32 19.53 -15.53
N SER A 415 31.03 20.71 -15.00
CA SER A 415 31.94 21.48 -14.14
C SER A 415 32.08 20.95 -12.71
N VAL A 416 31.16 20.08 -12.28
CA VAL A 416 31.14 19.53 -10.91
C VAL A 416 31.46 18.04 -10.85
N ARG A 417 31.60 17.35 -11.99
CA ARG A 417 31.81 15.89 -12.08
C ARG A 417 32.90 15.38 -11.14
N GLU A 418 34.10 15.96 -11.21
CA GLU A 418 35.23 15.53 -10.36
C GLU A 418 35.00 15.88 -8.87
N ALA A 419 34.39 17.04 -8.59
CA ALA A 419 34.02 17.42 -7.24
C ALA A 419 33.02 16.44 -6.60
N ARG A 420 32.05 15.95 -7.38
CA ARG A 420 31.10 14.93 -6.94
C ARG A 420 31.80 13.61 -6.60
N LYS A 421 32.74 13.19 -7.45
CA LYS A 421 33.57 12.00 -7.19
C LYS A 421 34.37 12.14 -5.89
N ILE A 422 35.02 13.28 -5.68
CA ILE A 422 35.76 13.58 -4.44
C ILE A 422 34.86 13.50 -3.20
N LEU A 423 33.64 14.04 -3.27
CA LEU A 423 32.67 13.96 -2.18
C LEU A 423 32.30 12.49 -1.91
N SER A 424 31.96 11.74 -2.96
CA SER A 424 31.54 10.34 -2.83
C SER A 424 32.66 9.46 -2.25
N GLU A 425 33.87 9.57 -2.75
CA GLU A 425 35.06 8.85 -2.24
C GLU A 425 35.43 9.30 -0.83
N GLY A 426 35.18 10.56 -0.49
CA GLY A 426 35.35 11.13 0.85
C GLY A 426 34.23 10.78 1.83
N GLY A 427 33.26 9.95 1.42
CA GLY A 427 32.17 9.49 2.28
C GLY A 427 31.03 10.49 2.45
N ILE A 428 30.96 11.59 1.68
CA ILE A 428 29.83 12.53 1.70
C ILE A 428 28.90 12.22 0.51
N PRO A 429 27.65 11.78 0.75
CA PRO A 429 26.70 11.52 -0.32
C PRO A 429 26.33 12.81 -1.05
N GLN A 430 26.41 12.76 -2.37
CA GLN A 430 26.23 13.91 -3.25
C GLN A 430 25.00 13.74 -4.14
N TYR A 431 24.12 14.74 -4.14
CA TYR A 431 22.84 14.72 -4.83
C TYR A 431 22.79 15.75 -5.95
N PRO A 432 22.17 15.45 -7.12
CA PRO A 432 22.06 16.41 -8.22
C PRO A 432 21.29 17.69 -7.85
N VAL A 433 20.32 17.57 -6.96
CA VAL A 433 19.46 18.67 -6.48
C VAL A 433 19.25 18.57 -4.96
N PRO A 434 19.06 19.70 -4.24
CA PRO A 434 19.02 19.72 -2.78
C PRO A 434 17.84 18.93 -2.18
N GLU A 435 16.69 18.89 -2.84
CA GLU A 435 15.47 18.26 -2.35
C GLU A 435 15.67 16.77 -2.09
N ARG A 436 16.48 16.10 -2.93
CA ARG A 436 16.84 14.69 -2.79
C ARG A 436 17.66 14.43 -1.52
N ALA A 437 18.64 15.29 -1.23
CA ALA A 437 19.43 15.21 0.00
C ALA A 437 18.55 15.39 1.25
N VAL A 438 17.62 16.35 1.21
CA VAL A 438 16.69 16.60 2.32
C VAL A 438 15.74 15.41 2.54
N ARG A 439 15.26 14.75 1.47
CA ARG A 439 14.47 13.51 1.57
C ARG A 439 15.26 12.36 2.20
N SER A 440 16.53 12.19 1.82
CA SER A 440 17.41 11.20 2.45
C SER A 440 17.60 11.45 3.94
N PHE A 441 17.80 12.70 4.35
CA PHE A 441 17.87 13.08 5.75
C PHE A 441 16.57 12.76 6.50
N GLN A 442 15.41 13.08 5.91
CA GLN A 442 14.10 12.76 6.49
C GLN A 442 13.93 11.25 6.70
N ALA A 443 14.31 10.43 5.72
CA ALA A 443 14.21 8.98 5.81
C ALA A 443 15.10 8.42 6.92
N MET A 444 16.32 8.96 7.08
CA MET A 444 17.22 8.63 8.20
C MET A 444 16.61 8.98 9.55
N LEU A 445 15.98 10.16 9.69
CA LEU A 445 15.25 10.53 10.92
C LEU A 445 14.08 9.59 11.21
N ARG A 446 13.32 9.19 10.19
CA ARG A 446 12.23 8.21 10.34
C ARG A 446 12.79 6.87 10.82
N TYR A 447 13.90 6.41 10.27
CA TYR A 447 14.54 5.17 10.71
C TYR A 447 15.05 5.24 12.16
N VAL A 448 15.62 6.38 12.59
CA VAL A 448 16.02 6.56 14.00
C VAL A 448 14.82 6.39 14.94
N ARG A 449 13.64 6.89 14.56
CA ARG A 449 12.40 6.68 15.34
C ARG A 449 11.97 5.22 15.35
N ILE A 450 12.03 4.54 14.21
CA ILE A 450 11.72 3.10 14.09
C ILE A 450 12.64 2.28 15.00
N ARG A 451 13.95 2.53 14.94
CA ARG A 451 14.96 1.83 15.73
C ARG A 451 14.84 2.10 17.24
N GLY A 452 14.39 3.29 17.62
CA GLY A 452 14.16 3.68 19.01
C GLY A 452 12.84 3.20 19.60
N GLY A 453 11.92 2.67 18.78
CA GLY A 453 10.64 2.13 19.23
C GLY A 453 10.83 0.85 20.05
N SER A 454 10.10 0.73 21.15
CA SER A 454 10.08 -0.52 21.92
C SER A 454 9.22 -1.57 21.18
N PRO A 455 9.59 -2.86 21.22
CA PRO A 455 8.75 -3.93 20.70
C PRO A 455 7.37 -3.84 21.36
N GLN A 456 6.33 -3.67 20.54
CA GLN A 456 5.00 -3.38 21.02
C GLN A 456 4.35 -4.64 21.61
N SER A 457 3.78 -4.52 22.80
CA SER A 457 3.03 -5.61 23.43
C SER A 457 1.61 -5.66 22.88
N GLU A 458 1.24 -6.79 22.30
CA GLU A 458 -0.14 -7.13 21.95
C GLU A 458 -0.93 -7.42 23.23
N ALA A 459 -1.41 -6.38 23.92
CA ALA A 459 -2.39 -6.58 24.98
C ALA A 459 -3.73 -6.93 24.34
N ALA A 460 -4.11 -8.22 24.36
CA ALA A 460 -5.40 -8.67 23.86
C ALA A 460 -6.54 -8.02 24.67
N PRO A 461 -7.60 -7.51 24.03
CA PRO A 461 -8.73 -6.94 24.75
C PRO A 461 -9.39 -8.00 25.66
N GLY A 462 -9.69 -7.62 26.90
CA GLY A 462 -10.43 -8.48 27.84
C GLY A 462 -11.92 -8.60 27.50
N GLY A 463 -12.58 -9.59 28.11
CA GLY A 463 -14.04 -9.76 28.04
C GLY A 463 -14.59 -10.33 26.73
N ILE A 464 -13.73 -10.89 25.88
CA ILE A 464 -14.13 -11.51 24.61
C ILE A 464 -14.73 -12.90 24.87
N ARG A 465 -15.90 -13.15 24.29
CA ARG A 465 -16.64 -14.42 24.35
C ARG A 465 -16.56 -15.17 23.02
N THR A 466 -15.36 -15.60 22.62
CA THR A 466 -15.10 -16.22 21.31
C THR A 466 -16.01 -17.43 21.02
N ALA A 467 -16.33 -18.24 22.04
CA ALA A 467 -17.22 -19.39 21.89
C ALA A 467 -18.65 -19.00 21.45
N GLN A 468 -19.18 -17.89 21.98
CA GLN A 468 -20.51 -17.39 21.58
C GLN A 468 -20.51 -16.94 20.12
N ALA A 469 -19.52 -16.14 19.72
CA ALA A 469 -19.37 -15.70 18.34
C ALA A 469 -19.20 -16.88 17.37
N ARG A 470 -18.46 -17.93 17.76
CA ARG A 470 -18.30 -19.17 16.99
C ARG A 470 -19.64 -19.87 16.77
N THR A 471 -20.46 -20.01 17.81
CA THR A 471 -21.79 -20.63 17.70
C THR A 471 -22.68 -19.89 16.69
N ALA A 472 -22.71 -18.56 16.72
CA ALA A 472 -23.48 -17.76 15.77
C ALA A 472 -22.98 -17.93 14.32
N LEU A 473 -21.65 -17.96 14.12
CA LEU A 473 -21.04 -18.16 12.82
C LEU A 473 -21.30 -19.57 12.26
N ASP A 474 -21.12 -20.61 13.08
CA ASP A 474 -21.34 -22.01 12.71
C ASP A 474 -22.81 -22.25 12.33
N ALA A 475 -23.75 -21.61 13.03
CA ALA A 475 -25.17 -21.67 12.70
C ALA A 475 -25.50 -21.05 11.33
N ALA A 476 -24.77 -20.01 10.92
CA ALA A 476 -24.91 -19.43 9.59
C ALA A 476 -24.29 -20.31 8.49
N LEU A 477 -23.10 -20.84 8.74
CA LEU A 477 -22.41 -21.75 7.82
C LEU A 477 -23.17 -23.06 7.61
N ALA A 478 -23.75 -23.64 8.67
CA ALA A 478 -24.58 -24.84 8.58
C ALA A 478 -25.81 -24.66 7.67
N LYS A 479 -26.30 -23.42 7.53
CA LYS A 479 -27.39 -23.05 6.61
C LYS A 479 -26.89 -22.73 5.19
N GLY A 480 -25.61 -22.92 4.89
CA GLY A 480 -25.01 -22.63 3.58
C GLY A 480 -24.90 -21.15 3.23
N ARG A 481 -25.08 -20.25 4.21
CA ARG A 481 -25.03 -18.80 3.97
C ARG A 481 -23.58 -18.31 3.90
N LYS A 482 -23.34 -17.38 2.97
CA LYS A 482 -22.06 -16.68 2.80
C LYS A 482 -22.03 -15.28 3.41
N THR A 483 -23.16 -14.80 3.88
CA THR A 483 -23.36 -13.47 4.48
C THR A 483 -24.12 -13.61 5.79
N LEU A 484 -23.83 -12.71 6.73
CA LEU A 484 -24.50 -12.65 8.03
C LEU A 484 -25.57 -11.55 8.01
N GLY A 485 -26.71 -11.83 8.65
CA GLY A 485 -27.73 -10.82 8.89
C GLY A 485 -27.32 -9.85 10.02
N GLU A 486 -28.13 -8.80 10.22
CA GLU A 486 -27.85 -7.78 11.23
C GLU A 486 -27.83 -8.32 12.66
N GLU A 487 -28.78 -9.20 13.02
CA GLU A 487 -28.86 -9.81 14.36
C GLU A 487 -27.64 -10.67 14.67
N GLU A 488 -27.22 -11.51 13.73
CA GLU A 488 -26.06 -12.40 13.89
C GLU A 488 -24.76 -11.60 13.95
N SER A 489 -24.64 -10.57 13.11
CA SER A 489 -23.51 -9.65 13.12
C SER A 489 -23.42 -8.90 14.46
N ARG A 490 -24.56 -8.44 15.01
CA ARG A 490 -24.63 -7.81 16.33
C ARG A 490 -24.27 -8.78 17.44
N GLU A 491 -24.74 -10.03 17.39
CA GLU A 491 -24.40 -11.04 18.38
C GLU A 491 -22.89 -11.29 18.42
N ILE A 492 -22.27 -11.47 17.25
CA ILE A 492 -20.83 -11.67 17.11
C ILE A 492 -20.06 -10.45 17.62
N LEU A 493 -20.44 -9.24 17.20
CA LEU A 493 -19.76 -8.00 17.63
C LEU A 493 -19.95 -7.75 19.14
N SER A 494 -21.13 -8.03 19.69
CA SER A 494 -21.41 -7.93 21.13
C SER A 494 -20.62 -8.96 21.96
N ALA A 495 -20.38 -10.15 21.40
CA ALA A 495 -19.47 -11.13 22.01
C ALA A 495 -18.02 -10.62 22.07
N TYR A 496 -17.66 -9.68 21.19
CA TYR A 496 -16.37 -8.99 21.19
C TYR A 496 -16.37 -7.68 21.96
N GLY A 497 -17.47 -7.28 22.59
CA GLY A 497 -17.57 -6.10 23.46
C GLY A 497 -18.03 -4.82 22.77
N PHE A 498 -18.53 -4.91 21.52
CA PHE A 498 -19.21 -3.77 20.89
C PHE A 498 -20.55 -3.49 21.58
N TRP A 499 -20.84 -2.21 21.77
CA TRP A 499 -22.12 -1.77 22.30
C TRP A 499 -23.03 -1.30 21.16
N PHE A 500 -24.30 -1.67 21.25
CA PHE A 500 -25.34 -1.25 20.32
C PHE A 500 -26.48 -0.56 21.09
N PRO A 501 -27.13 0.47 20.51
CA PRO A 501 -28.33 1.05 21.08
C PRO A 501 -29.42 -0.01 21.30
N ARG A 502 -30.29 0.23 22.28
CA ARG A 502 -31.39 -0.69 22.56
C ARG A 502 -32.22 -0.87 21.29
N HIS A 503 -32.51 -2.12 20.98
CA HIS A 503 -33.38 -2.48 19.88
C HIS A 503 -34.25 -3.67 20.27
N VAL A 504 -35.40 -3.79 19.60
CA VAL A 504 -36.35 -4.88 19.78
C VAL A 504 -36.88 -5.26 18.40
N LEU A 505 -36.86 -6.56 18.09
CA LEU A 505 -37.54 -7.10 16.92
C LEU A 505 -39.04 -7.15 17.21
N ALA A 506 -39.83 -6.41 16.43
CA ALA A 506 -41.28 -6.45 16.46
C ALA A 506 -41.82 -7.24 15.26
N GLN A 507 -42.79 -8.12 15.50
CA GLN A 507 -43.50 -8.87 14.46
C GLN A 507 -44.86 -8.24 14.12
N THR A 508 -45.35 -7.32 14.96
CA THR A 508 -46.57 -6.52 14.69
C THR A 508 -46.34 -5.03 14.92
N SER A 509 -47.25 -4.20 14.41
CA SER A 509 -47.25 -2.75 14.66
C SER A 509 -47.48 -2.44 16.14
N GLU A 510 -48.31 -3.20 16.87
CA GLU A 510 -48.50 -3.01 18.31
C GLU A 510 -47.26 -3.36 19.12
N GLU A 511 -46.52 -4.40 18.72
CA GLU A 511 -45.22 -4.72 19.31
C GLU A 511 -44.19 -3.61 19.04
N ALA A 512 -44.18 -3.06 17.82
CA ALA A 512 -43.28 -1.96 17.47
C ALA A 512 -43.57 -0.69 18.28
N VAL A 513 -44.85 -0.37 18.49
CA VAL A 513 -45.29 0.73 19.34
C VAL A 513 -44.85 0.52 20.79
N ARG A 514 -45.14 -0.66 21.38
CA ARG A 514 -44.74 -0.97 22.76
C ARG A 514 -43.23 -0.87 22.93
N ALA A 515 -42.46 -1.43 21.99
CA ALA A 515 -41.01 -1.32 21.99
C ALA A 515 -40.53 0.14 21.95
N SER A 516 -41.18 1.00 21.15
CA SER A 516 -40.84 2.42 21.05
C SER A 516 -41.17 3.25 22.30
N GLU A 517 -42.15 2.83 23.10
CA GLU A 517 -42.55 3.51 24.34
C GLU A 517 -41.55 3.24 25.49
N GLU A 518 -40.84 2.11 25.42
CA GLU A 518 -39.76 1.76 26.36
C GLU A 518 -38.38 2.30 25.97
N MET A 519 -38.29 3.03 24.85
CA MET A 519 -37.05 3.54 24.27
C MET A 519 -36.99 5.07 24.31
N ARG A 520 -35.77 5.63 24.36
CA ARG A 520 -35.60 7.06 24.17
C ARG A 520 -35.93 7.45 22.73
N ARG A 521 -36.83 8.42 22.56
CA ARG A 521 -37.20 8.96 21.24
C ARG A 521 -36.23 10.04 20.76
N PRO A 522 -36.07 10.22 19.43
CA PRO A 522 -36.73 9.47 18.35
C PRO A 522 -36.20 8.05 18.17
N VAL A 523 -37.00 7.18 17.55
CA VAL A 523 -36.61 5.80 17.19
C VAL A 523 -36.44 5.64 15.68
N ALA A 524 -35.64 4.66 15.28
CA ALA A 524 -35.50 4.18 13.92
C ALA A 524 -36.15 2.79 13.78
N MET A 525 -36.74 2.51 12.62
CA MET A 525 -37.34 1.22 12.29
C MET A 525 -36.70 0.65 11.04
N LYS A 526 -36.26 -0.60 11.10
CA LYS A 526 -35.52 -1.28 10.03
C LYS A 526 -36.07 -2.68 9.78
N ILE A 527 -36.34 -3.05 8.53
CA ILE A 527 -36.76 -4.40 8.15
C ILE A 527 -35.67 -5.41 8.56
N VAL A 528 -36.09 -6.56 9.10
CA VAL A 528 -35.20 -7.67 9.40
C VAL A 528 -35.63 -8.87 8.56
N SER A 529 -34.79 -9.23 7.60
CA SER A 529 -35.00 -10.36 6.70
C SER A 529 -33.65 -10.91 6.25
N PRO A 530 -33.43 -12.23 6.26
CA PRO A 530 -32.23 -12.84 5.68
C PRO A 530 -32.14 -12.68 4.16
N ASP A 531 -33.27 -12.44 3.49
CA ASP A 531 -33.36 -12.35 2.03
C ASP A 531 -33.26 -10.91 1.52
N ILE A 532 -33.16 -9.92 2.41
CA ILE A 532 -33.07 -8.49 2.09
C ILE A 532 -31.81 -7.91 2.74
N LEU A 533 -30.72 -7.88 1.98
CA LEU A 533 -29.43 -7.36 2.43
C LEU A 533 -29.42 -5.81 2.49
N HIS A 534 -29.87 -5.16 1.42
CA HIS A 534 -29.96 -3.70 1.33
C HIS A 534 -31.35 -3.20 1.72
N LYS A 535 -31.51 -2.90 3.01
CA LYS A 535 -32.80 -2.49 3.61
C LYS A 535 -33.39 -1.23 2.98
N THR A 536 -32.53 -0.29 2.57
CA THR A 536 -32.95 0.98 1.96
C THR A 536 -33.63 0.76 0.61
N ASP A 537 -33.17 -0.23 -0.18
CA ASP A 537 -33.66 -0.52 -1.52
C ASP A 537 -35.13 -0.94 -1.50
N VAL A 538 -35.52 -1.70 -0.47
CA VAL A 538 -36.92 -2.10 -0.27
C VAL A 538 -37.77 -1.07 0.49
N GLY A 539 -37.24 0.14 0.71
CA GLY A 539 -37.87 1.14 1.57
C GLY A 539 -38.01 0.68 3.03
N GLY A 540 -37.17 -0.26 3.46
CA GLY A 540 -37.24 -0.94 4.75
C GLY A 540 -36.62 -0.18 5.90
N VAL A 541 -36.33 1.12 5.76
CA VAL A 541 -35.78 1.97 6.83
C VAL A 541 -36.68 3.20 7.01
N ARG A 542 -37.00 3.53 8.27
CA ARG A 542 -37.63 4.79 8.69
C ARG A 542 -36.87 5.35 9.88
N LEU A 543 -36.57 6.65 9.84
CA LEU A 543 -35.80 7.36 10.86
C LEU A 543 -36.65 8.47 11.47
N ASN A 544 -36.20 9.01 12.60
CA ASN A 544 -36.79 10.16 13.29
C ASN A 544 -38.25 9.95 13.70
N LEU A 545 -38.63 8.75 14.12
CA LEU A 545 -40.01 8.47 14.55
C LEU A 545 -40.22 8.94 15.99
N THR A 546 -41.07 9.95 16.16
CA THR A 546 -41.23 10.70 17.42
C THR A 546 -42.51 10.37 18.19
N ASP A 547 -43.50 9.77 17.54
CA ASP A 547 -44.80 9.48 18.12
C ASP A 547 -45.30 8.07 17.79
N ARG A 548 -46.38 7.68 18.45
CA ARG A 548 -46.96 6.33 18.38
C ARG A 548 -47.57 6.04 17.02
N GLU A 549 -48.23 7.03 16.41
CA GLU A 549 -48.87 6.87 15.10
C GLU A 549 -47.79 6.67 14.03
N ALA A 550 -46.75 7.50 14.03
CA ALA A 550 -45.62 7.39 13.12
C ALA A 550 -44.92 6.01 13.19
N VAL A 551 -44.81 5.41 14.38
CA VAL A 551 -44.23 4.06 14.56
C VAL A 551 -45.14 2.96 14.02
N ALA A 552 -46.46 3.04 14.29
CA ALA A 552 -47.42 2.06 13.79
C ALA A 552 -47.49 2.08 12.25
N ASP A 553 -47.56 3.29 11.67
CA ASP A 553 -47.61 3.49 10.22
C ASP A 553 -46.31 3.02 9.57
N ALA A 554 -45.16 3.37 10.13
CA ALA A 554 -43.85 2.92 9.66
C ALA A 554 -43.73 1.39 9.63
N PHE A 555 -44.28 0.67 10.61
CA PHE A 555 -44.28 -0.80 10.61
C PHE A 555 -45.02 -1.37 9.38
N VAL A 556 -46.23 -0.88 9.15
CA VAL A 556 -47.08 -1.33 8.05
C VAL A 556 -46.44 -0.96 6.72
N GLU A 557 -45.88 0.24 6.59
CA GLU A 557 -45.17 0.69 5.41
C GLU A 557 -43.97 -0.19 5.09
N ILE A 558 -43.09 -0.42 6.08
CA ILE A 558 -41.86 -1.20 5.93
C ILE A 558 -42.17 -2.63 5.50
N THR A 559 -43.06 -3.32 6.23
CA THR A 559 -43.41 -4.72 5.96
C THR A 559 -44.15 -4.87 4.63
N SER A 560 -45.07 -3.96 4.32
CA SER A 560 -45.81 -3.97 3.05
C SER A 560 -44.92 -3.62 1.86
N SER A 561 -43.91 -2.78 2.05
CA SER A 561 -42.91 -2.47 1.01
C SER A 561 -42.01 -3.66 0.74
N ALA A 562 -41.47 -4.29 1.79
CA ALA A 562 -40.63 -5.48 1.68
C ALA A 562 -41.36 -6.65 0.99
N ARG A 563 -42.58 -7.00 1.43
CA ARG A 563 -43.40 -8.06 0.81
C ARG A 563 -43.79 -7.78 -0.64
N ARG A 564 -43.76 -6.52 -1.06
CA ARG A 564 -44.11 -6.15 -2.44
C ARG A 564 -42.90 -6.19 -3.35
N MET A 565 -41.76 -5.70 -2.88
CA MET A 565 -40.54 -5.63 -3.67
C MET A 565 -39.84 -6.98 -3.75
N VAL A 566 -39.96 -7.81 -2.70
CA VAL A 566 -39.43 -9.17 -2.66
C VAL A 566 -40.51 -10.12 -2.09
N PRO A 567 -41.47 -10.57 -2.92
CA PRO A 567 -42.62 -11.35 -2.44
C PRO A 567 -42.28 -12.67 -1.76
N GLU A 568 -41.20 -13.30 -2.21
CA GLU A 568 -40.70 -14.56 -1.66
C GLU A 568 -39.77 -14.38 -0.45
N ALA A 569 -39.46 -13.13 -0.06
CA ALA A 569 -38.58 -12.88 1.07
C ALA A 569 -39.27 -13.28 2.38
N TRP A 570 -38.56 -14.09 3.17
CA TRP A 570 -38.89 -14.33 4.55
C TRP A 570 -38.62 -13.07 5.37
N ILE A 571 -39.66 -12.47 5.95
CA ILE A 571 -39.53 -11.31 6.83
C ILE A 571 -39.64 -11.77 8.27
N SER A 572 -38.53 -11.65 9.02
CA SER A 572 -38.50 -11.97 10.45
C SER A 572 -39.26 -10.93 11.29
N GLY A 573 -39.31 -9.67 10.84
CA GLY A 573 -40.02 -8.57 11.50
C GLY A 573 -39.41 -7.20 11.17
N VAL A 574 -39.63 -6.23 12.06
CA VAL A 574 -39.03 -4.88 12.00
C VAL A 574 -38.30 -4.61 13.31
N SER A 575 -37.00 -4.30 13.22
CA SER A 575 -36.20 -3.84 14.35
C SER A 575 -36.57 -2.40 14.67
N VAL A 576 -37.14 -2.16 15.85
CA VAL A 576 -37.28 -0.82 16.46
C VAL A 576 -36.03 -0.54 17.26
N GLN A 577 -35.38 0.60 17.05
CA GLN A 577 -34.07 0.92 17.62
C GLN A 577 -34.01 2.37 18.09
N GLU A 578 -33.36 2.63 19.24
CA GLU A 578 -33.06 3.99 19.70
C GLU A 578 -32.17 4.75 18.70
N MET A 579 -32.47 6.01 18.44
CA MET A 579 -31.58 6.87 17.67
C MET A 579 -30.51 7.50 18.56
N VAL A 580 -29.27 7.44 18.09
CA VAL A 580 -28.13 8.13 18.69
C VAL A 580 -27.93 9.46 17.95
N SER A 581 -27.88 10.56 18.69
CA SER A 581 -27.62 11.91 18.16
C SER A 581 -26.43 12.57 18.87
N GLY A 582 -25.78 13.52 18.20
CA GLY A 582 -24.67 14.29 18.77
C GLY A 582 -23.31 13.55 18.83
N GLY A 583 -23.19 12.39 18.19
CA GLY A 583 -21.94 11.64 18.05
C GLY A 583 -21.18 11.97 16.75
N ARG A 584 -19.96 11.44 16.61
CA ARG A 584 -19.17 11.54 15.38
C ARG A 584 -19.26 10.23 14.60
N GLU A 585 -19.54 10.34 13.31
CA GLU A 585 -19.63 9.19 12.42
C GLU A 585 -18.24 8.68 12.05
N LEU A 586 -17.98 7.41 12.35
CA LEU A 586 -16.72 6.72 12.09
C LEU A 586 -16.98 5.51 11.20
N ILE A 587 -15.98 5.13 10.43
CA ILE A 587 -15.96 3.87 9.70
C ILE A 587 -14.88 2.97 10.28
N LEU A 588 -15.24 1.73 10.56
CA LEU A 588 -14.31 0.66 10.89
C LEU A 588 -14.58 -0.50 9.94
N GLY A 589 -13.55 -0.92 9.21
CA GLY A 589 -13.68 -2.00 8.24
C GLY A 589 -12.55 -3.01 8.38
N MET A 590 -12.76 -4.19 7.85
CA MET A 590 -11.73 -5.20 7.68
C MET A 590 -12.00 -5.96 6.39
N SER A 591 -10.97 -6.16 5.59
CA SER A 591 -10.99 -7.10 4.45
C SER A 591 -9.75 -7.97 4.50
N ARG A 592 -9.82 -9.19 3.93
CA ARG A 592 -8.64 -10.06 3.83
C ARG A 592 -7.89 -9.83 2.54
N ASP A 593 -6.64 -9.40 2.67
CA ASP A 593 -5.68 -9.41 1.58
C ASP A 593 -5.15 -10.84 1.35
N PRO A 594 -5.07 -11.31 0.10
CA PRO A 594 -4.59 -12.67 -0.21
C PRO A 594 -3.15 -12.98 0.25
N GLN A 595 -2.29 -11.97 0.40
CA GLN A 595 -0.88 -12.15 0.77
C GLN A 595 -0.63 -11.85 2.26
N PHE A 596 -1.33 -10.85 2.82
CA PHE A 596 -1.07 -10.38 4.18
C PHE A 596 -2.16 -10.71 5.20
N GLY A 597 -3.29 -11.28 4.78
CA GLY A 597 -4.39 -11.59 5.70
C GLY A 597 -5.20 -10.34 6.06
N PRO A 598 -5.71 -10.21 7.30
CA PRO A 598 -6.66 -9.14 7.63
C PRO A 598 -6.04 -7.74 7.54
N LEU A 599 -6.63 -6.89 6.71
CA LEU A 599 -6.35 -5.47 6.57
C LEU A 599 -7.50 -4.68 7.20
N LEU A 600 -7.22 -4.04 8.33
CA LEU A 600 -8.15 -3.13 9.00
C LEU A 600 -8.12 -1.75 8.37
N MET A 601 -9.27 -1.08 8.44
CA MET A 601 -9.49 0.29 7.98
C MET A 601 -10.12 1.12 9.10
N PHE A 602 -9.66 2.36 9.25
CA PHE A 602 -10.27 3.36 10.12
C PHE A 602 -10.40 4.70 9.41
N GLY A 603 -11.50 5.41 9.62
CA GLY A 603 -11.66 6.80 9.18
C GLY A 603 -12.95 7.44 9.69
N LEU A 604 -13.27 8.61 9.16
CA LEU A 604 -14.60 9.21 9.35
C LEU A 604 -15.61 8.49 8.43
N GLY A 605 -16.74 8.08 9.00
CA GLY A 605 -17.76 7.29 8.28
C GLY A 605 -18.77 8.14 7.53
N GLY A 606 -19.74 7.50 6.91
CA GLY A 606 -20.84 8.19 6.22
C GLY A 606 -20.32 8.98 5.03
N ILE A 607 -20.74 10.24 4.92
CA ILE A 607 -20.39 11.10 3.79
C ILE A 607 -18.88 11.38 3.69
N TYR A 608 -18.18 11.31 4.84
CA TYR A 608 -16.79 11.75 4.94
C TYR A 608 -15.83 10.79 4.25
N VAL A 609 -16.06 9.47 4.34
CA VAL A 609 -15.19 8.48 3.71
C VAL A 609 -15.20 8.57 2.19
N GLU A 610 -16.37 8.83 1.60
CA GLU A 610 -16.52 8.83 0.14
C GLU A 610 -15.92 10.08 -0.51
N VAL A 611 -16.12 11.24 0.12
CA VAL A 611 -15.66 12.54 -0.40
C VAL A 611 -14.19 12.77 -0.07
N LEU A 612 -13.78 12.57 1.19
CA LEU A 612 -12.43 12.93 1.65
C LEU A 612 -11.42 11.81 1.41
N LYS A 613 -11.87 10.55 1.39
CA LYS A 613 -11.01 9.35 1.33
C LYS A 613 -9.91 9.37 2.39
N ASP A 614 -10.22 9.96 3.54
CA ASP A 614 -9.31 10.15 4.65
C ASP A 614 -9.40 8.95 5.59
N VAL A 615 -8.71 7.89 5.19
CA VAL A 615 -8.70 6.59 5.87
C VAL A 615 -7.27 6.13 6.13
N SER A 616 -7.09 5.40 7.23
CA SER A 616 -5.87 4.70 7.59
C SER A 616 -6.06 3.19 7.47
N PHE A 617 -4.97 2.46 7.19
CA PHE A 617 -4.96 1.01 7.07
C PHE A 617 -3.83 0.37 7.87
N ARG A 618 -4.10 -0.76 8.52
CA ARG A 618 -3.08 -1.61 9.19
C ARG A 618 -3.47 -3.08 9.07
N LEU A 619 -2.47 -3.95 9.11
CA LEU A 619 -2.64 -5.40 9.17
C LEU A 619 -2.89 -5.87 10.61
N ALA A 620 -3.70 -6.92 10.75
CA ALA A 620 -3.83 -7.66 12.00
C ALA A 620 -2.66 -8.65 12.20
N PRO A 621 -2.25 -8.95 13.45
CA PRO A 621 -2.72 -8.34 14.69
C PRO A 621 -2.23 -6.89 14.84
N LEU A 622 -3.10 -6.05 15.40
CA LEU A 622 -2.86 -4.63 15.64
C LEU A 622 -2.39 -4.40 17.08
N SER A 623 -1.33 -3.61 17.26
CA SER A 623 -0.94 -3.13 18.59
C SER A 623 -1.75 -1.89 19.01
N ARG A 624 -1.77 -1.59 20.32
CA ARG A 624 -2.45 -0.39 20.81
C ARG A 624 -1.88 0.89 20.22
N ASP A 625 -0.56 0.97 20.09
CA ASP A 625 0.11 2.14 19.52
C ASP A 625 -0.19 2.27 18.02
N GLU A 626 -0.21 1.16 17.27
CA GLU A 626 -0.61 1.16 15.87
C GLU A 626 -2.06 1.63 15.70
N ALA A 627 -2.97 1.23 16.60
CA ALA A 627 -4.34 1.70 16.61
C ALA A 627 -4.43 3.21 16.93
N VAL A 628 -3.66 3.70 17.91
CA VAL A 628 -3.57 5.15 18.21
C VAL A 628 -3.03 5.92 17.00
N GLU A 629 -1.99 5.41 16.35
CA GLU A 629 -1.45 6.01 15.13
C GLU A 629 -2.47 6.04 13.99
N MET A 630 -3.22 4.96 13.77
CA MET A 630 -4.32 4.92 12.79
C MET A 630 -5.33 6.05 13.03
N VAL A 631 -5.72 6.26 14.29
CA VAL A 631 -6.69 7.29 14.66
C VAL A 631 -6.12 8.70 14.47
N ARG A 632 -4.83 8.90 14.76
CA ARG A 632 -4.19 10.22 14.71
C ARG A 632 -3.69 10.61 13.32
N GLU A 633 -3.45 9.66 12.43
CA GLU A 633 -2.86 9.94 11.11
C GLU A 633 -3.86 10.40 10.05
N ILE A 634 -5.16 10.22 10.29
CA ILE A 634 -6.18 10.80 9.40
C ILE A 634 -6.10 12.33 9.46
N ARG A 635 -6.23 12.98 8.32
CA ARG A 635 -6.14 14.46 8.20
C ARG A 635 -7.21 15.16 9.02
N ALA A 636 -8.36 14.52 9.18
CA ALA A 636 -9.51 15.00 9.93
C ALA A 636 -9.45 14.67 11.44
N TYR A 637 -8.33 14.15 11.95
CA TYR A 637 -8.13 13.92 13.38
C TYR A 637 -8.45 15.15 14.27
N PRO A 638 -8.19 16.42 13.85
CA PRO A 638 -8.62 17.58 14.62
C PRO A 638 -10.13 17.61 14.93
N LEU A 639 -10.98 16.99 14.09
CA LEU A 639 -12.42 16.84 14.35
C LEU A 639 -12.72 15.83 15.46
N LEU A 640 -11.81 14.88 15.73
CA LEU A 640 -11.89 13.95 16.86
C LEU A 640 -11.36 14.57 18.16
N SER A 641 -10.48 15.57 18.05
CA SER A 641 -9.99 16.36 19.18
C SER A 641 -11.02 17.41 19.65
N SER A 642 -10.75 18.11 20.75
CA SER A 642 -11.62 19.20 21.22
C SER A 642 -11.65 20.34 20.21
N PHE A 643 -12.80 20.59 19.60
CA PHE A 643 -13.00 21.66 18.61
C PHE A 643 -14.15 22.58 19.02
N ARG A 644 -13.88 23.89 19.14
CA ARG A 644 -14.87 24.96 19.43
C ARG A 644 -15.93 24.62 20.49
N GLY A 645 -15.50 24.05 21.62
CA GLY A 645 -16.40 23.73 22.76
C GLY A 645 -17.13 22.38 22.67
N SER A 646 -16.94 21.61 21.60
CA SER A 646 -17.37 20.21 21.56
C SER A 646 -16.48 19.33 22.43
N LEU A 647 -17.08 18.32 23.07
CA LEU A 647 -16.31 17.31 23.81
C LEU A 647 -15.43 16.51 22.84
N PRO A 648 -14.18 16.15 23.22
CA PRO A 648 -13.36 15.25 22.41
C PRO A 648 -14.04 13.89 22.27
N ALA A 649 -13.71 13.15 21.21
CA ALA A 649 -14.20 11.80 21.02
C ALA A 649 -13.49 10.89 22.03
N ASP A 650 -14.12 9.78 22.38
CA ASP A 650 -13.47 8.74 23.17
C ASP A 650 -12.43 8.00 22.31
N GLU A 651 -11.24 8.59 22.18
CA GLU A 651 -10.10 7.98 21.48
C GLU A 651 -9.75 6.61 22.08
N GLY A 652 -9.92 6.44 23.40
CA GLY A 652 -9.71 5.17 24.07
C GLY A 652 -10.68 4.10 23.60
N GLY A 653 -11.97 4.43 23.51
CA GLY A 653 -13.01 3.55 22.97
C GLY A 653 -12.83 3.21 21.49
N ILE A 654 -12.39 4.17 20.66
CA ILE A 654 -12.09 3.92 19.25
C ILE A 654 -10.92 2.94 19.10
N VAL A 655 -9.84 3.15 19.87
CA VAL A 655 -8.67 2.26 19.89
C VAL A 655 -9.07 0.86 20.35
N ASP A 656 -9.88 0.73 21.41
CA ASP A 656 -10.37 -0.56 21.90
C ASP A 656 -11.23 -1.29 20.85
N ALA A 657 -12.08 -0.56 20.12
CA ALA A 657 -12.87 -1.11 19.02
C ALA A 657 -11.98 -1.65 17.87
N LEU A 658 -10.94 -0.92 17.49
CA LEU A 658 -9.98 -1.38 16.48
C LEU A 658 -9.24 -2.64 16.91
N LEU A 659 -8.79 -2.71 18.18
CA LEU A 659 -8.14 -3.90 18.73
C LEU A 659 -9.09 -5.10 18.77
N ARG A 660 -10.38 -4.89 19.07
CA ARG A 660 -11.41 -5.95 19.06
C ARG A 660 -11.70 -6.46 17.66
N ILE A 661 -11.78 -5.59 16.64
CA ILE A 661 -11.91 -6.03 15.23
C ILE A 661 -10.65 -6.78 14.80
N SER A 662 -9.47 -6.31 15.21
CA SER A 662 -8.22 -7.01 14.94
C SER A 662 -8.20 -8.40 15.56
N ARG A 663 -8.74 -8.56 16.77
CA ARG A 663 -8.83 -9.88 17.41
C ARG A 663 -9.87 -10.77 16.72
N LEU A 664 -11.05 -10.22 16.40
CA LEU A 664 -12.12 -10.91 15.69
C LEU A 664 -11.65 -11.48 14.36
N SER A 665 -10.87 -10.69 13.59
CA SER A 665 -10.32 -11.12 12.31
C SER A 665 -9.23 -12.18 12.44
N MET A 666 -8.53 -12.24 13.57
CA MET A 666 -7.56 -13.31 13.83
C MET A 666 -8.24 -14.60 14.31
N ASP A 667 -9.27 -14.50 15.13
CA ASP A 667 -9.98 -15.65 15.69
C ASP A 667 -10.88 -16.36 14.65
N PHE A 668 -11.39 -15.65 13.64
CA PHE A 668 -12.25 -16.20 12.60
C PHE A 668 -11.72 -15.96 11.18
N PRO A 669 -10.78 -16.80 10.69
CA PRO A 669 -10.23 -16.76 9.32
C PRO A 669 -11.29 -16.81 8.21
N GLU A 670 -12.49 -17.30 8.51
CA GLU A 670 -13.58 -17.45 7.55
C GLU A 670 -14.22 -16.10 7.18
N ILE A 671 -14.17 -15.09 8.07
CA ILE A 671 -14.70 -13.74 7.82
C ILE A 671 -13.80 -13.04 6.80
N GLN A 672 -14.24 -12.91 5.56
CA GLN A 672 -13.47 -12.26 4.48
C GLN A 672 -13.56 -10.74 4.51
N GLU A 673 -14.70 -10.21 4.94
CA GLU A 673 -15.00 -8.78 4.95
C GLU A 673 -15.93 -8.44 6.11
N LEU A 674 -15.74 -7.25 6.69
CA LEU A 674 -16.55 -6.66 7.74
C LEU A 674 -16.57 -5.15 7.52
N ASP A 675 -17.76 -4.55 7.56
CA ASP A 675 -17.93 -3.10 7.44
C ASP A 675 -18.88 -2.57 8.52
N ILE A 676 -18.45 -1.51 9.21
CA ILE A 676 -19.21 -0.74 10.19
C ILE A 676 -19.18 0.72 9.71
N ASN A 677 -20.19 1.11 8.93
CA ASN A 677 -20.29 2.42 8.29
C ASN A 677 -21.72 3.00 8.40
N PRO A 678 -21.88 4.30 8.70
CA PRO A 678 -23.16 5.00 8.47
C PRO A 678 -23.41 5.24 6.96
N ALA A 679 -24.67 5.39 6.54
CA ALA A 679 -25.08 5.44 5.12
C ALA A 679 -25.94 6.69 4.77
N ASP A 680 -25.73 7.31 3.59
CA ASP A 680 -26.56 8.39 3.01
C ASP A 680 -27.15 7.97 1.62
N PRO A 681 -28.48 7.91 1.46
CA PRO A 681 -29.12 7.42 0.23
C PRO A 681 -28.86 8.24 -1.05
N VAL A 682 -28.49 9.52 -0.96
CA VAL A 682 -28.27 10.37 -2.14
C VAL A 682 -26.87 10.17 -2.71
N LEU A 683 -25.88 9.90 -1.85
CA LEU A 683 -24.55 9.55 -2.30
C LEU A 683 -24.50 8.14 -2.92
N GLU A 684 -25.45 7.28 -2.53
CA GLU A 684 -25.66 5.94 -3.08
C GLU A 684 -26.38 5.90 -4.44
N SER A 685 -26.86 7.04 -4.97
CA SER A 685 -27.63 7.07 -6.24
C SER A 685 -26.77 6.85 -7.49
N VAL A 686 -27.32 6.78 -8.70
CA VAL A 686 -26.59 6.60 -9.98
C VAL A 686 -27.10 7.61 -11.01
N SER A 687 -26.26 8.26 -11.82
CA SER A 687 -26.79 9.08 -12.93
C SER A 687 -27.32 8.24 -14.09
N VAL A 688 -28.28 8.81 -14.84
CA VAL A 688 -28.73 8.25 -16.14
C VAL A 688 -27.54 7.97 -17.08
N LYS A 689 -26.52 8.82 -17.05
CA LYS A 689 -25.28 8.66 -17.83
C LYS A 689 -24.49 7.42 -17.43
N ALA A 690 -24.18 7.28 -16.15
CA ALA A 690 -23.46 6.12 -15.65
C ALA A 690 -24.25 4.83 -15.91
N LEU A 691 -25.57 4.91 -15.79
CA LEU A 691 -26.47 3.81 -16.16
C LEU A 691 -26.37 3.46 -17.64
N ALA A 692 -26.44 4.44 -18.54
CA ALA A 692 -26.34 4.22 -19.98
C ALA A 692 -24.99 3.59 -20.38
N GLU A 693 -23.88 4.09 -19.82
CA GLU A 693 -22.55 3.55 -20.05
C GLU A 693 -22.41 2.10 -19.57
N ALA A 694 -22.96 1.78 -18.39
CA ALA A 694 -22.91 0.42 -17.83
C ALA A 694 -23.75 -0.59 -18.61
N LEU A 695 -24.86 -0.13 -19.18
CA LEU A 695 -25.78 -0.93 -19.97
C LEU A 695 -25.40 -1.01 -21.46
N GLY A 696 -24.44 -0.21 -21.93
CA GLY A 696 -24.17 -0.08 -23.37
C GLY A 696 -25.37 0.50 -24.14
N ALA A 697 -26.18 1.33 -23.48
CA ALA A 697 -27.48 1.76 -24.00
C ALA A 697 -27.38 2.93 -24.97
N GLU A 698 -28.21 2.92 -26.02
CA GLU A 698 -28.44 4.09 -26.88
C GLU A 698 -29.45 5.04 -26.24
N THR A 699 -29.23 6.34 -26.31
CA THR A 699 -30.21 7.33 -25.82
C THR A 699 -31.25 7.59 -26.90
N ALA A 700 -32.51 7.24 -26.66
CA ALA A 700 -33.62 7.52 -27.58
C ALA A 700 -34.21 8.93 -27.35
N TYR A 701 -34.11 9.46 -26.13
CA TYR A 701 -34.56 10.80 -25.78
C TYR A 701 -33.89 11.29 -24.48
N GLY A 702 -33.65 12.61 -24.37
CA GLY A 702 -33.20 13.25 -23.12
C GLY A 702 -31.68 13.33 -22.92
N GLU A 703 -30.90 13.51 -23.99
CA GLU A 703 -29.43 13.70 -23.92
C GLU A 703 -29.01 14.88 -23.02
N ASP A 704 -29.87 15.88 -22.86
CA ASP A 704 -29.70 17.03 -21.96
C ASP A 704 -29.93 16.69 -20.48
N ARG A 705 -30.44 15.49 -20.18
CA ARG A 705 -30.85 15.03 -18.83
C ARG A 705 -30.06 13.85 -18.30
N MET A 706 -28.92 13.57 -18.92
CA MET A 706 -28.07 12.43 -18.57
C MET A 706 -27.46 12.52 -17.16
N GLU A 707 -27.38 13.71 -16.58
CA GLU A 707 -26.90 13.92 -15.20
C GLU A 707 -27.97 13.70 -14.13
N THR A 708 -29.21 13.36 -14.51
CA THR A 708 -30.31 13.11 -13.55
C THR A 708 -29.96 11.91 -12.66
N LEU A 709 -30.09 12.08 -11.34
CA LEU A 709 -29.86 10.99 -10.39
C LEU A 709 -31.06 10.03 -10.31
N ILE A 710 -30.71 8.76 -10.32
CA ILE A 710 -31.57 7.60 -10.17
C ILE A 710 -31.22 6.99 -8.82
N GLU A 711 -32.14 7.07 -7.87
CA GLU A 711 -31.92 6.54 -6.52
C GLU A 711 -32.30 5.06 -6.44
N ARG A 712 -33.17 4.58 -7.33
CA ARG A 712 -33.73 3.23 -7.32
C ARG A 712 -34.02 2.75 -8.73
N PHE A 713 -34.24 1.46 -8.92
CA PHE A 713 -34.79 0.95 -10.17
C PHE A 713 -36.02 0.08 -9.95
N CYS A 714 -36.80 -0.11 -11.00
CA CYS A 714 -37.98 -0.96 -11.02
C CYS A 714 -38.03 -1.72 -12.33
N VAL A 715 -38.29 -3.02 -12.27
CA VAL A 715 -38.55 -3.81 -13.47
C VAL A 715 -40.05 -3.79 -13.77
N GLY A 716 -40.42 -3.68 -15.04
CA GLY A 716 -41.81 -3.65 -15.49
C GLY A 716 -42.60 -4.89 -15.04
N ALA A 717 -43.83 -4.68 -14.58
CA ALA A 717 -44.71 -5.75 -14.10
C ALA A 717 -45.43 -6.49 -15.25
N MET A 718 -46.08 -7.62 -14.94
CA MET A 718 -46.83 -8.40 -15.94
C MET A 718 -48.04 -7.63 -16.51
N ASP A 719 -48.68 -6.74 -15.73
CA ASP A 719 -49.84 -5.93 -16.15
C ASP A 719 -49.74 -4.44 -15.74
N MET A 720 -50.58 -3.60 -16.36
CA MET A 720 -50.54 -2.13 -16.24
C MET A 720 -50.94 -1.63 -14.85
N ASP A 721 -51.95 -2.23 -14.22
CA ASP A 721 -52.43 -1.82 -12.88
C ASP A 721 -51.46 -2.22 -11.77
N GLY A 722 -50.77 -3.35 -11.92
CA GLY A 722 -49.63 -3.75 -11.11
C GLY A 722 -48.45 -2.79 -11.29
N ALA A 723 -48.11 -2.46 -12.54
CA ALA A 723 -47.03 -1.54 -12.86
C ALA A 723 -47.25 -0.14 -12.25
N LEU A 724 -48.42 0.49 -12.44
CA LEU A 724 -48.75 1.80 -11.85
C LEU A 724 -48.66 1.80 -10.32
N ARG A 725 -49.13 0.72 -9.66
CA ARG A 725 -49.06 0.58 -8.19
C ARG A 725 -47.64 0.38 -7.67
N VAL A 726 -46.76 -0.26 -8.43
CA VAL A 726 -45.34 -0.39 -8.08
C VAL A 726 -44.63 0.94 -8.33
N PHE A 727 -44.85 1.54 -9.50
CA PHE A 727 -44.15 2.74 -9.92
C PHE A 727 -44.50 3.97 -9.06
N ARG A 728 -45.74 4.14 -8.59
CA ARG A 728 -46.11 5.27 -7.70
C ARG A 728 -45.41 5.24 -6.34
N ARG A 729 -44.91 4.07 -5.92
CA ARG A 729 -44.39 3.82 -4.58
C ARG A 729 -42.87 3.85 -4.50
N VAL A 730 -42.22 3.86 -5.65
CA VAL A 730 -40.77 3.98 -5.76
C VAL A 730 -40.49 5.35 -6.42
N PRO A 731 -40.17 6.38 -5.63
CA PRO A 731 -39.83 7.69 -6.16
C PRO A 731 -38.46 7.66 -6.82
N ARG A 732 -38.19 8.66 -7.65
CA ARG A 732 -36.87 8.93 -8.26
C ARG A 732 -36.17 7.72 -8.88
N LYS A 733 -36.94 6.91 -9.61
CA LYS A 733 -36.50 5.59 -10.10
C LYS A 733 -36.13 5.56 -11.59
N ALA A 734 -35.33 4.60 -11.99
CA ALA A 734 -35.32 4.09 -13.36
C ALA A 734 -36.33 2.95 -13.52
N VAL A 735 -37.10 2.94 -14.61
CA VAL A 735 -37.97 1.80 -14.94
C VAL A 735 -37.39 1.03 -16.10
N ILE A 736 -37.08 -0.26 -15.90
CA ILE A 736 -36.59 -1.19 -16.92
C ILE A 736 -37.78 -2.02 -17.43
N THR A 737 -38.11 -1.92 -18.70
CA THR A 737 -39.23 -2.66 -19.29
C THR A 737 -38.94 -3.05 -20.73
N GLY A 738 -39.58 -4.12 -21.22
CA GLY A 738 -39.46 -4.51 -22.62
C GLY A 738 -39.94 -3.39 -23.55
N GLY A 739 -39.20 -3.13 -24.63
CA GLY A 739 -39.52 -2.03 -25.54
C GLY A 739 -40.85 -2.19 -26.31
N HIS A 740 -41.43 -3.39 -26.34
CA HIS A 740 -42.76 -3.66 -26.91
C HIS A 740 -43.93 -3.37 -25.94
N ARG A 741 -43.66 -3.11 -24.65
CA ARG A 741 -44.67 -2.91 -23.59
C ARG A 741 -45.11 -1.45 -23.44
N THR A 742 -45.80 -0.93 -24.45
CA THR A 742 -46.25 0.49 -24.48
C THR A 742 -47.13 0.86 -23.27
N ASP A 743 -47.96 -0.07 -22.81
CA ASP A 743 -48.81 0.04 -21.62
C ASP A 743 -47.99 0.32 -20.34
N ILE A 744 -46.91 -0.45 -20.13
CA ILE A 744 -46.03 -0.31 -18.96
C ILE A 744 -45.14 0.93 -19.07
N GLN A 745 -44.72 1.28 -20.28
CA GLN A 745 -43.95 2.49 -20.54
C GLN A 745 -44.76 3.75 -20.20
N LEU A 746 -46.04 3.82 -20.59
CA LEU A 746 -46.94 4.91 -20.20
C LEU A 746 -47.16 4.95 -18.69
N ALA A 747 -47.42 3.78 -18.07
CA ALA A 747 -47.56 3.67 -16.63
C ALA A 747 -46.34 4.22 -15.87
N ALA A 748 -45.12 3.95 -16.37
CA ALA A 748 -43.88 4.46 -15.80
C ALA A 748 -43.81 5.99 -15.87
N LEU A 749 -44.14 6.56 -17.03
CA LEU A 749 -44.10 8.01 -17.28
C LEU A 749 -45.15 8.81 -16.50
N GLU A 750 -46.20 8.17 -15.98
CA GLU A 750 -47.18 8.80 -15.07
C GLU A 750 -46.77 8.85 -13.60
N THR A 751 -45.55 8.44 -13.29
CA THR A 751 -45.03 8.41 -11.91
C THR A 751 -43.69 9.13 -11.82
N ASP A 752 -43.12 9.24 -10.62
CA ASP A 752 -41.79 9.86 -10.42
C ASP A 752 -40.67 8.94 -10.95
N THR A 753 -40.60 8.84 -12.28
CA THR A 753 -39.61 8.10 -13.03
C THR A 753 -38.58 9.09 -13.57
N ARG A 754 -37.31 8.82 -13.29
CA ARG A 754 -36.16 9.64 -13.67
C ARG A 754 -35.45 9.13 -14.91
N CYS A 755 -35.71 7.88 -15.29
CA CYS A 755 -35.22 7.26 -16.50
C CYS A 755 -36.14 6.12 -16.92
N LEU A 756 -36.40 5.98 -18.21
CA LEU A 756 -37.04 4.78 -18.76
C LEU A 756 -35.99 3.99 -19.56
N VAL A 757 -35.84 2.70 -19.27
CA VAL A 757 -34.89 1.81 -19.94
C VAL A 757 -35.69 0.76 -20.70
N LEU A 758 -35.54 0.73 -22.02
CA LEU A 758 -36.25 -0.15 -22.93
C LEU A 758 -35.32 -1.27 -23.40
N THR A 759 -35.68 -2.51 -23.11
CA THR A 759 -34.85 -3.69 -23.40
C THR A 759 -35.30 -4.42 -24.66
N GLY A 760 -34.41 -5.22 -25.25
CA GLY A 760 -34.64 -6.01 -26.47
C GLY A 760 -34.49 -5.21 -27.78
N GLY A 761 -33.77 -4.09 -27.77
CA GLY A 761 -33.44 -3.30 -28.97
C GLY A 761 -34.62 -2.58 -29.64
N VAL A 762 -35.81 -2.59 -29.02
CA VAL A 762 -37.02 -1.98 -29.59
C VAL A 762 -37.07 -0.50 -29.24
N ARG A 763 -37.14 0.36 -30.27
CA ARG A 763 -37.28 1.81 -30.10
C ARG A 763 -38.70 2.21 -29.64
N PRO A 764 -38.83 3.26 -28.82
CA PRO A 764 -40.14 3.75 -28.38
C PRO A 764 -40.95 4.30 -29.56
N ASN A 765 -42.27 4.12 -29.51
CA ASN A 765 -43.18 4.74 -30.48
C ASN A 765 -43.40 6.24 -30.19
N ASP A 766 -44.05 6.94 -31.13
CA ASP A 766 -44.27 8.39 -31.04
C ASP A 766 -45.06 8.82 -29.80
N LEU A 767 -45.99 7.98 -29.32
CA LEU A 767 -46.78 8.25 -28.13
C LEU A 767 -45.91 8.28 -26.86
N ILE A 768 -45.00 7.31 -26.73
CA ILE A 768 -44.07 7.22 -25.59
C ILE A 768 -43.05 8.37 -25.65
N LEU A 769 -42.54 8.68 -26.84
CA LEU A 769 -41.63 9.82 -27.03
C LEU A 769 -42.29 11.16 -26.68
N ALA A 770 -43.55 11.37 -27.11
CA ALA A 770 -44.30 12.57 -26.78
C ALA A 770 -44.52 12.69 -25.26
N ARG A 771 -44.87 11.57 -24.60
CA ARG A 771 -45.13 11.58 -23.16
C ARG A 771 -43.86 11.74 -22.32
N ALA A 772 -42.76 11.11 -22.72
CA ALA A 772 -41.47 11.28 -22.08
C ALA A 772 -40.94 12.71 -22.23
N ARG A 773 -41.20 13.36 -23.37
CA ARG A 773 -40.91 14.79 -23.58
C ARG A 773 -41.67 15.69 -22.62
N GLU A 774 -42.98 15.45 -22.49
CA GLU A 774 -43.82 16.23 -21.59
C GLU A 774 -43.39 16.08 -20.12
N LYS A 775 -43.01 14.87 -19.72
CA LYS A 775 -42.58 14.56 -18.35
C LYS A 775 -41.10 14.85 -18.10
N GLY A 776 -40.33 15.13 -19.16
CA GLY A 776 -38.89 15.36 -19.09
C GLY A 776 -38.09 14.15 -18.60
N VAL A 777 -38.50 12.94 -18.98
CA VAL A 777 -37.88 11.67 -18.57
C VAL A 777 -37.02 11.12 -19.72
N PRO A 778 -35.70 10.95 -19.55
CA PRO A 778 -34.85 10.35 -20.58
C PRO A 778 -35.22 8.88 -20.83
N ILE A 779 -35.04 8.44 -22.08
CA ILE A 779 -35.26 7.06 -22.51
C ILE A 779 -33.95 6.47 -23.03
N LEU A 780 -33.54 5.35 -22.44
CA LEU A 780 -32.42 4.52 -22.86
C LEU A 780 -32.94 3.26 -23.56
N VAL A 781 -32.24 2.80 -24.58
CA VAL A 781 -32.54 1.57 -25.33
C VAL A 781 -31.35 0.62 -25.23
N VAL A 782 -31.59 -0.57 -24.71
CA VAL A 782 -30.61 -1.63 -24.49
C VAL A 782 -30.90 -2.77 -25.47
N GLN A 783 -29.88 -3.29 -26.14
CA GLN A 783 -30.05 -4.37 -27.13
C GLN A 783 -30.39 -5.70 -26.46
N GLU A 784 -29.83 -5.92 -25.28
CA GLU A 784 -29.96 -7.10 -24.45
C GLU A 784 -31.31 -7.17 -23.72
N ASP A 785 -31.57 -8.33 -23.11
CA ASP A 785 -32.82 -8.57 -22.38
C ASP A 785 -32.86 -7.89 -21.00
N THR A 786 -34.04 -7.94 -20.39
CA THR A 786 -34.30 -7.32 -19.08
C THR A 786 -33.44 -7.91 -17.96
N LEU A 787 -33.11 -9.19 -18.01
CA LEU A 787 -32.34 -9.85 -16.95
C LEU A 787 -30.89 -9.36 -16.96
N PHE A 788 -30.29 -9.25 -18.15
CA PHE A 788 -28.96 -8.67 -18.33
C PHE A 788 -28.91 -7.21 -17.84
N ALA A 789 -29.92 -6.41 -18.17
CA ALA A 789 -29.98 -5.02 -17.74
C ALA A 789 -30.07 -4.88 -16.20
N VAL A 790 -30.80 -5.77 -15.54
CA VAL A 790 -30.89 -5.82 -14.08
C VAL A 790 -29.54 -6.22 -13.46
N GLU A 791 -28.91 -7.28 -13.94
CA GLU A 791 -27.61 -7.75 -13.43
C GLU A 791 -26.51 -6.67 -13.57
N LYS A 792 -26.52 -5.92 -14.69
CA LYS A 792 -25.58 -4.80 -14.89
C LYS A 792 -25.86 -3.61 -13.99
N PHE A 793 -27.13 -3.32 -13.71
CA PHE A 793 -27.53 -2.26 -12.78
C PHE A 793 -27.07 -2.59 -11.35
N GLU A 794 -27.29 -3.82 -10.89
CA GLU A 794 -26.86 -4.26 -9.55
C GLU A 794 -25.33 -4.19 -9.40
N ASN A 795 -24.58 -4.60 -10.43
CA ASN A 795 -23.13 -4.45 -10.46
C ASN A 795 -22.64 -2.99 -10.49
N LEU A 796 -23.46 -2.06 -10.98
CA LEU A 796 -23.15 -0.63 -11.02
C LEU A 796 -23.32 0.03 -9.65
N LEU A 797 -24.35 -0.34 -8.90
CA LEU A 797 -24.55 0.09 -7.50
C LEU A 797 -23.38 -0.34 -6.60
N GLY A 798 -22.72 -1.46 -6.90
CA GLY A 798 -21.50 -1.89 -6.19
C GLY A 798 -20.22 -1.12 -6.54
N ARG A 799 -20.25 -0.15 -7.47
CA ARG A 799 -19.04 0.55 -8.01
C ARG A 799 -19.12 2.08 -7.99
N LEU A 800 -19.98 2.63 -7.14
CA LEU A 800 -20.31 4.05 -7.09
C LEU A 800 -19.09 4.96 -6.95
N ARG A 801 -19.09 6.06 -7.71
CA ARG A 801 -18.08 7.12 -7.64
C ARG A 801 -18.75 8.49 -7.59
N ILE A 802 -18.27 9.35 -6.70
CA ILE A 802 -18.71 10.75 -6.62
C ILE A 802 -18.08 11.54 -7.78
N ARG A 803 -18.80 11.70 -8.89
CA ARG A 803 -18.39 12.52 -10.04
C ARG A 803 -19.51 13.40 -10.61
N GLU A 804 -20.75 13.16 -10.21
CA GLU A 804 -21.93 13.81 -10.76
C GLU A 804 -22.20 15.12 -10.02
N ALA A 805 -22.58 16.17 -10.75
CA ALA A 805 -22.73 17.53 -10.20
C ALA A 805 -23.78 17.62 -9.08
N GLU A 806 -24.82 16.78 -9.12
CA GLU A 806 -25.87 16.74 -8.10
C GLU A 806 -25.42 16.04 -6.82
N LYS A 807 -24.64 14.95 -6.91
CA LYS A 807 -23.97 14.34 -5.75
C LYS A 807 -22.91 15.23 -5.15
N ILE A 808 -22.16 15.94 -6.00
CA ILE A 808 -21.19 16.94 -5.54
C ILE A 808 -21.91 18.08 -4.83
N ARG A 809 -23.03 18.60 -5.36
CA ARG A 809 -23.83 19.62 -4.68
C ARG A 809 -24.37 19.11 -3.34
N ARG A 810 -24.96 17.92 -3.30
CA ARG A 810 -25.42 17.33 -2.04
C ARG A 810 -24.28 17.12 -1.05
N GLY A 811 -23.14 16.62 -1.50
CA GLY A 811 -21.92 16.51 -0.69
C GLY A 811 -21.45 17.88 -0.18
N VAL A 812 -21.49 18.93 -1.00
CA VAL A 812 -21.16 20.30 -0.60
C VAL A 812 -22.16 20.87 0.41
N ASP A 813 -23.46 20.65 0.21
CA ASP A 813 -24.50 21.10 1.13
C ASP A 813 -24.40 20.36 2.47
N LEU A 814 -24.20 19.06 2.44
CA LEU A 814 -23.96 18.24 3.64
C LEU A 814 -22.69 18.67 4.37
N VAL A 815 -21.61 18.97 3.64
CA VAL A 815 -20.39 19.55 4.23
C VAL A 815 -20.71 20.91 4.84
N ARG A 816 -21.47 21.79 4.20
CA ARG A 816 -21.85 23.09 4.78
C ARG A 816 -22.75 22.98 6.01
N GLU A 817 -23.65 22.00 6.02
CA GLU A 817 -24.59 21.74 7.11
C GLU A 817 -23.88 21.16 8.34
N ASN A 818 -22.91 20.28 8.14
CA ASN A 818 -22.32 19.46 9.20
C ASN A 818 -20.86 19.78 9.51
N VAL A 819 -20.21 20.60 8.68
CA VAL A 819 -18.78 20.94 8.77
C VAL A 819 -18.62 22.45 8.81
N ASP A 820 -18.05 22.96 9.89
CA ASP A 820 -17.61 24.36 9.99
C ASP A 820 -16.35 24.57 9.12
N VAL A 821 -16.53 24.59 7.79
CA VAL A 821 -15.46 24.80 6.83
C VAL A 821 -14.64 26.08 7.14
N PRO A 822 -15.27 27.24 7.48
CA PRO A 822 -14.53 28.41 7.94
C PRO A 822 -13.67 28.13 9.18
N GLY A 823 -14.21 27.43 10.18
CA GLY A 823 -13.49 27.06 11.39
C GLY A 823 -12.35 26.06 11.15
N ILE A 824 -12.51 25.11 10.22
CA ILE A 824 -11.44 24.20 9.80
C ILE A 824 -10.34 24.95 9.08
N LEU A 825 -10.67 25.82 8.14
CA LEU A 825 -9.69 26.63 7.43
C LEU A 825 -8.96 27.57 8.40
N GLU A 826 -9.64 28.11 9.40
CA GLU A 826 -9.04 28.91 10.45
C GLU A 826 -8.13 28.07 11.37
N ALA A 827 -8.53 26.85 11.75
CA ALA A 827 -7.72 25.94 12.55
C ALA A 827 -6.51 25.40 11.78
N LEU A 828 -6.62 25.12 10.49
CA LEU A 828 -5.49 24.79 9.62
C LEU A 828 -4.53 25.97 9.47
N ARG A 829 -5.06 27.21 9.39
CA ARG A 829 -4.25 28.44 9.39
C ARG A 829 -3.58 28.71 10.73
N LYS A 830 -4.24 28.43 11.86
CA LYS A 830 -3.70 28.62 13.22
C LYS A 830 -2.78 27.47 13.66
N GLY A 831 -3.02 26.26 13.16
CA GLY A 831 -2.25 25.04 13.42
C GLY A 831 -0.85 25.03 12.79
N GLY A 832 -0.57 25.97 11.87
CA GLY A 832 0.80 26.30 11.44
C GLY A 832 1.64 27.00 12.51
N THR A 833 1.05 27.38 13.66
CA THR A 833 1.71 28.17 14.70
C THR A 833 1.55 27.63 16.13
N GLY A 834 1.08 26.39 16.33
CA GLY A 834 0.74 25.91 17.67
C GLY A 834 0.95 24.42 17.91
N ARG A 835 2.20 23.97 18.00
CA ARG A 835 2.57 22.80 18.82
C ARG A 835 3.14 23.34 20.13
N ARG A 836 2.39 23.16 21.22
CA ARG A 836 2.97 23.09 22.57
C ARG A 836 3.24 21.64 22.89
#